data_AF-A0A9R1BDN6-F1
#
_entry.id   AF-A0A9R1BDN6-F1
#
_cell.length_a   1.000
_cell.length_b   1.000
_cell.length_c   1.000
_cell.angle_alpha   90.00
_cell.angle_beta   90.00
_cell.angle_gamma   90.00
#
_symmetry.space_group_name_H-M   'P 1'
#
loop_
_entity.id
_entity.type
_entity.pdbx_description
1 polymer ?
#
loop_
_entity_poly.entity_id
_entity_poly.type
_entity_poly.pdbx_seq_one_letter_code
_entity_poly.pdbx_strand_id
1 'polypeptide(L)'
;MWRLGARRCCLNNSLPWPLTWREWTWLEITLETALKLDGLIGDVEDAVSSSVTAKLKSRGENSEKTHHVAIGYLKKIEDLLASVTRTRPQWTRLISAVDHRVDRSLALLRPQAIVDHHALLSSLGWPPSLAGTKISDSNSGKPAETVNPLFSMKGDLTRKYSESFLSLCNLQELQKRRKARQLHGHDMGNQPRQPLWVIEELVNPLSAAAQHHFSKWVENPEFVFALAYKITRDFVDSMDEILQPLVDKANLVGYSCREEWISGIVIALSTYLAKEIFPKQIELLQESSSSDASSTAAQARVSWLNLVDLMISFDKRTQDLISGTGLLLSVKDDENWQRISVLSVFCDRPDWLEIWAEIERREVFASLKSAMENENNWSKRIEGAMLEYGSDDCKSPAITGAVKHGLSLIIDRARPIPSITLRAEFIRISASPIISEFLGCMFRRCQEAEGLTALADDNALTKVSQSINAARYVESTLAQWCEDVFFLEMENLSVVGEEGGCVFQQEINQLKEFRSEWVDKISTVILRAFDARCRDYLKNKRQWQEHSEEPAISRAIIESSGYIQGRLSRLEEGLNVLDFVTVWRAVATGVDQLLFTGIFAGSPKFNDGGVERLHADLSVLFAVFQAWCLRPEGFFPRLSEGLKLLKIDERQLRDGRMVTDKNWLREHGIRHLTAGEAEKIIKNRVYDA
;
A
#
# COMPACT_ATOMS: atom_id res chain seq x y z
N MET A 1 -17.69 24.24 54.92
CA MET A 1 -18.13 24.45 56.32
C MET A 1 -17.99 23.14 57.10
N TRP A 2 -16.77 22.73 57.42
CA TRP A 2 -16.50 21.66 58.39
C TRP A 2 -15.97 22.32 59.66
N ARG A 3 -16.88 22.75 60.53
CA ARG A 3 -16.59 23.00 61.94
C ARG A 3 -17.33 21.94 62.73
N LEU A 4 -16.61 20.96 63.25
CA LEU A 4 -17.11 20.16 64.36
C LEU A 4 -16.03 20.12 65.43
N GLY A 5 -16.43 20.63 66.59
CA GLY A 5 -15.55 20.96 67.69
C GLY A 5 -15.04 19.75 68.44
N ALA A 6 -13.87 19.94 69.03
CA ALA A 6 -13.38 19.12 70.11
C ALA A 6 -14.37 19.16 71.29
N ARG A 7 -15.21 18.14 71.41
CA ARG A 7 -15.80 17.74 72.68
C ARG A 7 -15.31 16.34 73.03
N ARG A 8 -14.52 16.26 74.11
CA ARG A 8 -14.28 15.03 74.87
C ARG A 8 -15.63 14.43 75.23
N CYS A 9 -15.99 13.31 74.63
CA CYS A 9 -17.02 12.43 75.17
C CYS A 9 -16.33 11.32 75.97
N CYS A 10 -16.67 11.26 77.25
CA CYS A 10 -16.36 10.13 78.11
C CYS A 10 -17.05 8.88 77.57
N LEU A 11 -16.23 7.86 77.30
CA LEU A 11 -16.45 6.43 77.49
C LEU A 11 -17.92 5.97 77.60
N ASN A 12 -18.40 5.32 76.54
CA ASN A 12 -19.24 4.15 76.71
C ASN A 12 -18.72 3.04 75.77
N ASN A 13 -18.47 1.89 76.38
CA ASN A 13 -17.79 0.72 75.81
C ASN A 13 -18.51 0.15 74.58
N SER A 14 -17.84 0.17 73.43
CA SER A 14 -17.92 -0.87 72.37
C SER A 14 -17.12 -0.44 71.13
N LEU A 15 -15.79 -0.53 71.20
CA LEU A 15 -14.93 -0.54 70.02
C LEU A 15 -14.17 -1.88 70.02
N PRO A 16 -14.17 -2.63 68.91
CA PRO A 16 -13.41 -3.87 68.82
C PRO A 16 -11.95 -3.53 68.49
N TRP A 17 -11.05 -3.92 69.42
CA TRP A 17 -9.59 -3.99 69.30
C TRP A 17 -8.81 -2.66 69.14
N PRO A 18 -7.65 -2.51 69.81
CA PRO A 18 -6.77 -1.38 69.54
C PRO A 18 -6.16 -1.58 68.15
N LEU A 19 -6.40 -0.61 67.26
CA LEU A 19 -5.69 -0.49 65.98
C LEU A 19 -4.20 -0.76 66.22
N THR A 20 -3.62 -1.66 65.44
CA THR A 20 -2.18 -1.94 65.50
C THR A 20 -1.40 -0.64 65.22
N TRP A 21 -0.18 -0.50 65.73
CA TRP A 21 0.66 0.68 65.46
C TRP A 21 0.73 1.04 63.97
N ARG A 22 0.69 0.02 63.10
CA ARG A 22 0.56 0.20 61.65
C ARG A 22 -0.74 0.91 61.28
N GLU A 23 -1.90 0.43 61.72
CA GLU A 23 -3.21 1.02 61.38
C GLU A 23 -3.37 2.46 61.89
N TRP A 24 -2.79 2.81 63.04
CA TRP A 24 -2.70 4.21 63.50
C TRP A 24 -1.87 5.08 62.55
N THR A 25 -0.67 4.62 62.18
CA THR A 25 0.14 5.34 61.19
C THR A 25 -0.54 5.43 59.83
N TRP A 26 -1.34 4.43 59.43
CA TRP A 26 -2.14 4.47 58.19
C TRP A 26 -3.22 5.55 58.25
N LEU A 27 -3.98 5.61 59.35
CA LEU A 27 -5.03 6.63 59.54
C LEU A 27 -4.45 8.04 59.59
N GLU A 28 -3.34 8.24 60.30
CA GLU A 28 -2.67 9.53 60.42
C GLU A 28 -2.21 10.07 59.07
N ILE A 29 -1.53 9.25 58.26
CA ILE A 29 -1.07 9.66 56.93
C ILE A 29 -2.25 9.90 55.96
N THR A 30 -3.34 9.13 56.10
CA THR A 30 -4.57 9.34 55.30
C THR A 30 -5.23 10.67 55.62
N LEU A 31 -5.36 10.98 56.91
CA LEU A 31 -5.95 12.23 57.36
C LEU A 31 -5.10 13.42 56.94
N GLU A 32 -3.78 13.35 57.09
CA GLU A 32 -2.85 14.41 56.71
C GLU A 32 -2.89 14.70 55.20
N THR A 33 -2.89 13.65 54.37
CA THR A 33 -2.97 13.80 52.91
C THR A 33 -4.32 14.38 52.48
N ALA A 34 -5.43 13.92 53.08
CA ALA A 34 -6.76 14.43 52.79
C ALA A 34 -6.94 15.90 53.21
N LEU A 35 -6.43 16.30 54.38
CA LEU A 35 -6.46 17.69 54.84
C LEU A 35 -5.63 18.61 53.94
N LYS A 36 -4.46 18.14 53.50
CA LYS A 36 -3.61 18.90 52.57
C LYS A 36 -4.29 19.09 51.21
N LEU A 37 -4.97 18.05 50.70
CA LEU A 37 -5.76 18.15 49.46
C LEU A 37 -6.97 19.08 49.64
N ASP A 38 -7.70 18.99 50.75
CA ASP A 38 -8.86 19.86 51.01
C ASP A 38 -8.47 21.33 51.12
N GLY A 39 -7.34 21.64 51.78
CA GLY A 39 -6.79 23.00 51.84
C GLY A 39 -6.43 23.53 50.45
N LEU A 40 -5.69 22.76 49.65
CA LEU A 40 -5.31 23.16 48.30
C LEU A 40 -6.52 23.34 47.37
N ILE A 41 -7.55 22.51 47.49
CA ILE A 41 -8.78 22.67 46.70
C ILE A 41 -9.55 23.92 47.14
N GLY A 42 -9.59 24.21 48.45
CA GLY A 42 -10.14 25.46 48.96
C GLY A 42 -9.43 26.67 48.36
N ASP A 43 -8.10 26.66 48.32
CA ASP A 43 -7.29 27.72 47.70
C ASP A 43 -7.58 27.87 46.19
N VAL A 44 -7.82 26.77 45.48
CA VAL A 44 -8.24 26.79 44.06
C VAL A 44 -9.64 27.40 43.91
N GLU A 45 -10.61 26.95 44.70
CA GLU A 45 -12.00 27.41 44.63
C GLU A 45 -12.10 28.92 44.96
N ASP A 46 -11.31 29.38 45.93
CA ASP A 46 -11.20 30.80 46.29
C ASP A 46 -10.52 31.61 45.18
N ALA A 47 -9.41 31.10 44.61
CA ALA A 47 -8.72 31.76 43.51
C ALA A 47 -9.59 31.85 42.24
N VAL A 48 -10.32 30.80 41.87
CA VAL A 48 -11.26 30.79 40.74
C VAL A 48 -12.42 31.75 41.00
N SER A 49 -13.00 31.74 42.20
CA SER A 49 -14.06 32.68 42.58
C SER A 49 -13.58 34.14 42.53
N SER A 50 -12.33 34.39 42.92
CA SER A 50 -11.73 35.73 42.85
C SER A 50 -11.52 36.20 41.41
N SER A 51 -11.10 35.31 40.49
CA SER A 51 -10.96 35.62 39.07
C SER A 51 -12.31 36.02 38.45
N VAL A 52 -13.36 35.24 38.72
CA VAL A 52 -14.72 35.48 38.19
C VAL A 52 -15.31 36.78 38.76
N THR A 53 -15.09 37.06 40.05
CA THR A 53 -15.68 38.23 40.74
C THR A 53 -14.89 39.53 40.57
N ALA A 54 -13.57 39.48 40.31
CA ALA A 54 -12.75 40.69 40.09
C ALA A 54 -13.22 41.51 38.87
N LYS A 55 -13.83 40.86 37.86
CA LYS A 55 -14.45 41.54 36.71
C LYS A 55 -15.68 42.39 37.06
N LEU A 56 -16.37 42.10 38.17
CA LEU A 56 -17.51 42.91 38.61
C LEU A 56 -17.10 44.25 39.24
N LYS A 57 -15.82 44.43 39.61
CA LYS A 57 -15.35 45.61 40.37
C LYS A 57 -14.16 46.37 39.78
N SER A 58 -13.36 45.78 38.88
CA SER A 58 -12.28 46.53 38.21
C SER A 58 -11.88 45.92 36.86
N ARG A 59 -11.77 46.76 35.84
CA ARG A 59 -11.40 46.40 34.46
C ARG A 59 -9.87 46.18 34.37
N GLY A 60 -9.43 44.92 34.38
CA GLY A 60 -8.28 44.47 33.59
C GLY A 60 -6.94 44.16 34.28
N GLU A 61 -6.66 44.55 35.52
CA GLU A 61 -5.28 44.45 36.05
C GLU A 61 -4.96 43.20 36.91
N ASN A 62 -5.97 42.49 37.45
CA ASN A 62 -5.74 41.38 38.40
C ASN A 62 -6.07 39.97 37.88
N SER A 63 -6.74 39.80 36.72
CA SER A 63 -7.22 38.48 36.26
C SER A 63 -6.07 37.51 35.92
N GLU A 64 -5.05 37.97 35.19
CA GLU A 64 -3.93 37.13 34.71
C GLU A 64 -3.08 36.56 35.85
N LYS A 65 -2.87 37.36 36.91
CA LYS A 65 -2.18 36.93 38.13
C LYS A 65 -3.02 35.90 38.90
N THR A 66 -4.35 36.05 38.93
CA THR A 66 -5.22 35.08 39.60
C THR A 66 -5.27 33.73 38.90
N HIS A 67 -5.20 33.69 37.56
CA HIS A 67 -5.11 32.43 36.81
C HIS A 67 -3.81 31.68 37.11
N HIS A 68 -2.67 32.36 37.11
CA HIS A 68 -1.38 31.75 37.44
C HIS A 68 -1.38 31.11 38.85
N VAL A 69 -1.99 31.79 39.82
CA VAL A 69 -2.09 31.26 41.20
C VAL A 69 -2.99 30.01 41.25
N ALA A 70 -4.17 30.06 40.63
CA ALA A 70 -5.08 28.91 40.58
C ALA A 70 -4.44 27.69 39.88
N ILE A 71 -3.79 27.91 38.73
CA ILE A 71 -3.05 26.86 37.98
C ILE A 71 -1.90 26.31 38.82
N GLY A 72 -1.19 27.14 39.58
CA GLY A 72 -0.12 26.73 40.48
C GLY A 72 -0.61 25.77 41.56
N TYR A 73 -1.77 26.04 42.16
CA TYR A 73 -2.38 25.12 43.13
C TYR A 73 -2.87 23.83 42.47
N LEU A 74 -3.50 23.92 41.29
CA LEU A 74 -3.94 22.76 40.53
C LEU A 74 -2.78 21.81 40.17
N LYS A 75 -1.62 22.35 39.79
CA LYS A 75 -0.40 21.55 39.54
C LYS A 75 0.06 20.81 40.81
N LYS A 76 0.08 21.49 41.96
CA LYS A 76 0.42 20.85 43.25
C LYS A 76 -0.56 19.74 43.64
N ILE A 77 -1.85 19.94 43.37
CA ILE A 77 -2.88 18.90 43.58
C ILE A 77 -2.58 17.70 42.68
N GLU A 78 -2.29 17.93 41.40
CA GLU A 78 -2.01 16.85 40.45
C GLU A 78 -0.71 16.09 40.82
N ASP A 79 0.35 16.78 41.25
CA ASP A 79 1.60 16.15 41.73
C ASP A 79 1.34 15.25 42.96
N LEU A 80 0.50 15.73 43.90
CA LEU A 80 0.08 14.95 45.07
C LEU A 80 -0.77 13.74 44.64
N LEU A 81 -1.75 13.92 43.77
CA LEU A 81 -2.61 12.83 43.29
C LEU A 81 -1.80 11.78 42.54
N ALA A 82 -0.86 12.17 41.67
CA ALA A 82 0.03 11.23 40.99
C ALA A 82 0.88 10.42 41.98
N SER A 83 1.40 11.06 43.04
CA SER A 83 2.14 10.38 44.09
C SER A 83 1.26 9.38 44.88
N VAL A 84 0.01 9.75 45.15
CA VAL A 84 -0.97 8.90 45.85
C VAL A 84 -1.38 7.72 44.98
N THR A 85 -1.67 7.92 43.71
CA THR A 85 -2.02 6.84 42.77
C THR A 85 -0.92 5.79 42.70
N ARG A 86 0.36 6.20 42.67
CA ARG A 86 1.51 5.27 42.61
C ARG A 86 1.76 4.55 43.93
N THR A 87 1.66 5.25 45.06
CA THR A 87 2.01 4.68 46.37
C THR A 87 0.86 3.92 47.03
N ARG A 88 -0.39 4.26 46.69
CA ARG A 88 -1.62 3.79 47.37
C ARG A 88 -2.79 3.65 46.38
N PRO A 89 -2.76 2.65 45.48
CA PRO A 89 -3.80 2.45 44.46
C PRO A 89 -5.21 2.21 45.04
N GLN A 90 -5.31 1.74 46.27
CA GLN A 90 -6.58 1.50 46.97
C GLN A 90 -7.37 2.77 47.37
N TRP A 91 -6.79 3.98 47.24
CA TRP A 91 -7.43 5.25 47.63
C TRP A 91 -8.32 5.87 46.54
N THR A 92 -9.00 5.04 45.76
CA THR A 92 -9.78 5.46 44.58
C THR A 92 -10.90 6.45 44.91
N ARG A 93 -11.58 6.28 46.06
CA ARG A 93 -12.66 7.20 46.49
C ARG A 93 -12.17 8.61 46.80
N LEU A 94 -11.01 8.73 47.44
CA LEU A 94 -10.41 10.04 47.74
C LEU A 94 -10.00 10.73 46.43
N ILE A 95 -9.30 9.99 45.55
CA ILE A 95 -8.88 10.49 44.24
C ILE A 95 -10.09 10.98 43.42
N SER A 96 -11.15 10.17 43.36
CA SER A 96 -12.39 10.51 42.64
C SER A 96 -13.09 11.76 43.22
N ALA A 97 -13.15 11.90 44.55
CA ALA A 97 -13.76 13.06 45.19
C ALA A 97 -12.98 14.37 44.92
N VAL A 98 -11.65 14.30 44.96
CA VAL A 98 -10.79 15.44 44.60
C VAL A 98 -10.93 15.76 43.12
N ASP A 99 -10.90 14.74 42.26
CA ASP A 99 -11.04 14.92 40.82
C ASP A 99 -12.34 15.63 40.48
N HIS A 100 -13.49 15.25 41.05
CA HIS A 100 -14.76 15.93 40.81
C HIS A 100 -14.73 17.43 41.16
N ARG A 101 -14.06 17.84 42.25
CA ARG A 101 -13.94 19.26 42.63
C ARG A 101 -13.00 20.02 41.71
N VAL A 102 -11.91 19.38 41.29
CA VAL A 102 -10.99 19.94 40.28
C VAL A 102 -11.72 20.13 38.95
N ASP A 103 -12.52 19.16 38.49
CA ASP A 103 -13.29 19.28 37.24
C ASP A 103 -14.27 20.45 37.30
N ARG A 104 -14.95 20.65 38.43
CA ARG A 104 -15.82 21.81 38.65
C ARG A 104 -15.04 23.13 38.57
N SER A 105 -13.84 23.18 39.12
CA SER A 105 -12.98 24.37 39.08
C SER A 105 -12.47 24.66 37.66
N LEU A 106 -12.04 23.62 36.94
CA LEU A 106 -11.59 23.71 35.54
C LEU A 106 -12.73 24.12 34.60
N ALA A 107 -13.96 23.64 34.83
CA ALA A 107 -15.14 24.02 34.05
C ALA A 107 -15.46 25.51 34.11
N LEU A 108 -15.03 26.21 35.17
CA LEU A 108 -15.16 27.67 35.29
C LEU A 108 -13.89 28.39 34.79
N LEU A 109 -12.72 27.89 35.17
CA LEU A 109 -11.43 28.53 34.88
C LEU A 109 -11.11 28.52 33.37
N ARG A 110 -11.37 27.43 32.66
CA ARG A 110 -11.01 27.30 31.24
C ARG A 110 -11.79 28.28 30.35
N PRO A 111 -13.14 28.33 30.38
CA PRO A 111 -13.89 29.31 29.57
C PRO A 111 -13.49 30.75 29.89
N GLN A 112 -13.25 31.06 31.17
CA GLN A 112 -12.83 32.39 31.58
C GLN A 112 -11.45 32.77 31.01
N ALA A 113 -10.48 31.85 31.05
CA ALA A 113 -9.16 32.06 30.48
C ALA A 113 -9.21 32.29 28.95
N ILE A 114 -10.07 31.56 28.23
CA ILE A 114 -10.28 31.73 26.78
C ILE A 114 -10.86 33.11 26.49
N VAL A 115 -11.90 33.53 27.23
CA VAL A 115 -12.53 34.86 27.05
C VAL A 115 -11.53 35.98 27.30
N ASP A 116 -10.70 35.86 28.34
CA ASP A 116 -9.66 36.85 28.65
C ASP A 116 -8.58 36.88 27.55
N HIS A 117 -8.19 35.72 27.02
CA HIS A 117 -7.28 35.62 25.88
C HIS A 117 -7.86 36.28 24.62
N HIS A 118 -9.13 36.05 24.31
CA HIS A 118 -9.82 36.65 23.16
C HIS A 118 -9.92 38.17 23.27
N ALA A 119 -10.13 38.71 24.47
CA ALA A 119 -10.12 40.14 24.69
C ALA A 119 -8.75 40.77 24.37
N LEU A 120 -7.66 40.08 24.71
CA LEU A 120 -6.30 40.49 24.36
C LEU A 120 -6.05 40.39 22.84
N LEU A 121 -6.43 39.28 22.22
CA LEU A 121 -6.34 39.10 20.76
C LEU A 121 -7.11 40.18 20.00
N SER A 122 -8.32 40.51 20.44
CA SER A 122 -9.13 41.58 19.86
C SER A 122 -8.44 42.95 20.02
N SER A 123 -7.78 43.19 21.17
CA SER A 123 -7.02 44.43 21.39
C SER A 123 -5.78 44.55 20.49
N LEU A 124 -5.24 43.43 20.01
CA LEU A 124 -4.15 43.35 19.05
C LEU A 124 -4.63 43.52 17.59
N GLY A 125 -5.94 43.57 17.35
CA GLY A 125 -6.51 43.59 16.01
C GLY A 125 -6.54 42.21 15.34
N TRP A 126 -6.58 41.13 16.14
CA TRP A 126 -6.80 39.78 15.64
C TRP A 126 -8.31 39.46 15.57
N PRO A 127 -8.81 38.82 14.49
CA PRO A 127 -8.08 38.42 13.29
C PRO A 127 -7.74 39.64 12.40
N PRO A 128 -6.54 39.68 11.78
CA PRO A 128 -6.17 40.74 10.85
C PRO A 128 -7.10 40.77 9.62
N SER A 129 -7.29 41.97 9.05
CA SER A 129 -8.12 42.13 7.86
C SER A 129 -7.52 41.39 6.67
N LEU A 130 -8.31 40.45 6.13
CA LEU A 130 -7.96 39.72 4.91
C LEU A 130 -8.24 40.57 3.64
N ALA A 131 -8.79 41.79 3.77
CA ALA A 131 -9.34 42.60 2.68
C ALA A 131 -8.34 43.50 1.92
N GLY A 132 -7.02 43.35 2.14
CA GLY A 132 -5.98 44.05 1.35
C GLY A 132 -5.65 43.43 -0.01
N THR A 133 -6.32 42.35 -0.38
CA THR A 133 -6.01 41.48 -1.52
C THR A 133 -6.73 41.91 -2.80
N LYS A 134 -6.23 42.96 -3.46
CA LYS A 134 -6.40 43.03 -4.92
C LYS A 134 -5.48 41.97 -5.53
N ILE A 135 -6.02 40.80 -5.81
CA ILE A 135 -5.39 39.75 -6.61
C ILE A 135 -5.48 40.20 -8.07
N SER A 136 -4.69 41.21 -8.46
CA SER A 136 -4.57 41.64 -9.85
C SER A 136 -3.19 42.25 -10.08
N ASP A 137 -2.54 41.74 -11.12
CA ASP A 137 -1.31 42.15 -11.78
C ASP A 137 0.04 41.74 -11.14
N SER A 138 0.57 40.66 -11.71
CA SER A 138 1.88 40.03 -11.51
C SER A 138 3.09 40.87 -11.96
N ASN A 139 3.04 42.21 -11.87
CA ASN A 139 4.11 43.09 -12.37
C ASN A 139 4.71 44.07 -11.35
N SER A 140 4.54 43.86 -10.04
CA SER A 140 5.35 44.56 -9.03
C SER A 140 5.87 43.59 -7.98
N GLY A 141 7.20 43.51 -7.87
CA GLY A 141 7.93 42.50 -7.09
C GLY A 141 7.86 42.62 -5.57
N LYS A 142 6.76 43.11 -4.99
CA LYS A 142 6.48 43.01 -3.55
C LYS A 142 4.99 42.68 -3.34
N PRO A 143 4.64 41.45 -2.92
CA PRO A 143 3.25 41.14 -2.60
C PRO A 143 2.81 42.00 -1.41
N ALA A 144 1.56 42.46 -1.42
CA ALA A 144 0.97 43.17 -0.28
C ALA A 144 0.99 42.25 0.96
N GLU A 145 1.98 42.44 1.82
CA GLU A 145 2.19 41.69 3.05
C GLU A 145 1.07 42.02 4.04
N THR A 146 0.34 40.99 4.44
CA THR A 146 -0.60 41.07 5.55
C THR A 146 0.22 41.31 6.82
N VAL A 147 0.13 42.51 7.41
CA VAL A 147 0.94 42.82 8.61
C VAL A 147 0.51 41.90 9.74
N ASN A 148 1.42 41.04 10.18
CA ASN A 148 1.15 40.11 11.28
C ASN A 148 1.10 40.87 12.61
N PRO A 149 -0.06 40.93 13.30
CA PRO A 149 -0.22 41.71 14.52
C PRO A 149 0.67 41.24 15.67
N LEU A 150 1.11 39.98 15.67
CA LEU A 150 1.92 39.43 16.74
C LEU A 150 3.33 40.07 16.80
N PHE A 151 3.91 40.42 15.65
CA PHE A 151 5.19 41.15 15.61
C PHE A 151 5.07 42.62 16.03
N SER A 152 3.85 43.17 16.04
CA SER A 152 3.62 44.57 16.43
C SER A 152 3.55 44.77 17.96
N MET A 153 3.53 43.69 18.74
CA MET A 153 3.43 43.72 20.20
C MET A 153 4.64 44.42 20.85
N LYS A 154 4.39 45.43 21.72
CA LYS A 154 5.44 46.13 22.48
C LYS A 154 5.09 46.28 23.97
N GLY A 155 6.11 46.22 24.81
CA GLY A 155 6.04 46.58 26.23
C GLY A 155 5.08 45.71 27.04
N ASP A 156 4.18 46.36 27.80
CA ASP A 156 3.24 45.68 28.70
C ASP A 156 2.27 44.73 27.98
N LEU A 157 1.92 45.01 26.72
CA LEU A 157 0.99 44.18 25.96
C LEU A 157 1.60 42.81 25.62
N THR A 158 2.89 42.78 25.27
CA THR A 158 3.64 41.53 25.03
C THR A 158 3.66 40.65 26.27
N ARG A 159 3.87 41.27 27.45
CA ARG A 159 3.86 40.55 28.73
C ARG A 159 2.49 39.95 29.03
N LYS A 160 1.42 40.76 28.96
CA LYS A 160 0.04 40.32 29.21
C LYS A 160 -0.39 39.19 28.27
N TYR A 161 -0.10 39.34 26.97
CA TYR A 161 -0.36 38.30 25.98
C TYR A 161 0.39 37.01 26.31
N SER A 162 1.69 37.09 26.59
CA SER A 162 2.52 35.93 26.95
C SER A 162 2.00 35.23 28.21
N GLU A 163 1.59 35.98 29.23
CA GLU A 163 1.02 35.43 30.47
C GLU A 163 -0.32 34.73 30.23
N SER A 164 -1.20 35.32 29.41
CA SER A 164 -2.47 34.71 29.00
C SER A 164 -2.25 33.43 28.19
N PHE A 165 -1.35 33.48 27.19
CA PHE A 165 -0.97 32.34 26.35
C PHE A 165 -0.40 31.19 27.20
N LEU A 166 0.55 31.48 28.09
CA LEU A 166 1.12 30.50 29.00
C LEU A 166 0.07 29.91 29.94
N SER A 167 -0.92 30.70 30.38
CA SER A 167 -2.01 30.19 31.23
C SER A 167 -2.82 29.11 30.51
N LEU A 168 -3.18 29.33 29.24
CA LEU A 168 -3.88 28.35 28.42
C LEU A 168 -3.02 27.10 28.16
N CYS A 169 -1.75 27.26 27.78
CA CYS A 169 -0.84 26.13 27.60
C CYS A 169 -0.67 25.30 28.88
N ASN A 170 -0.53 25.96 30.04
CA ASN A 170 -0.41 25.29 31.32
C ASN A 170 -1.70 24.55 31.73
N LEU A 171 -2.88 25.07 31.38
CA LEU A 171 -4.15 24.39 31.59
C LEU A 171 -4.27 23.15 30.69
N GLN A 172 -3.83 23.24 29.44
CA GLN A 172 -3.80 22.10 28.51
C GLN A 172 -2.85 21.01 29.00
N GLU A 173 -1.64 21.37 29.41
CA GLU A 173 -0.66 20.42 29.96
C GLU A 173 -1.17 19.75 31.23
N LEU A 174 -1.82 20.51 32.12
CA LEU A 174 -2.48 19.95 33.31
C LEU A 174 -3.57 18.94 32.93
N GLN A 175 -4.41 19.25 31.93
CA GLN A 175 -5.46 18.34 31.48
C GLN A 175 -4.86 17.07 30.83
N LYS A 176 -3.76 17.20 30.08
CA LYS A 176 -3.03 16.06 29.49
C LYS A 176 -2.50 15.12 30.58
N ARG A 177 -1.80 15.66 31.60
CA ARG A 177 -1.28 14.88 32.73
C ARG A 177 -2.38 14.17 33.50
N ARG A 178 -3.47 14.89 33.77
CA ARG A 178 -4.64 14.36 34.48
C ARG A 178 -5.28 13.19 33.73
N LYS A 179 -5.50 13.33 32.42
CA LYS A 179 -6.00 12.23 31.57
C LYS A 179 -5.07 11.02 31.60
N ALA A 180 -3.75 11.23 31.47
CA ALA A 180 -2.77 10.16 31.52
C ALA A 180 -2.79 9.41 32.87
N ARG A 181 -2.97 10.12 33.99
CA ARG A 181 -3.16 9.51 35.32
C ARG A 181 -4.47 8.74 35.41
N GLN A 182 -5.57 9.32 34.94
CA GLN A 182 -6.91 8.72 35.04
C GLN A 182 -7.05 7.45 34.18
N LEU A 183 -6.33 7.39 33.06
CA LEU A 183 -6.32 6.27 32.13
C LEU A 183 -5.18 5.27 32.40
N HIS A 184 -4.43 5.44 33.49
CA HIS A 184 -3.31 4.56 33.83
C HIS A 184 -3.79 3.11 33.99
N GLY A 185 -3.36 2.22 33.09
CA GLY A 185 -3.78 0.81 33.03
C GLY A 185 -4.76 0.45 31.90
N HIS A 186 -5.26 1.44 31.15
CA HIS A 186 -5.96 1.25 29.88
C HIS A 186 -5.00 1.48 28.71
N ASP A 187 -5.21 0.79 27.59
CA ASP A 187 -4.32 0.85 26.43
C ASP A 187 -4.31 2.27 25.83
N MET A 188 -3.20 2.97 25.96
CA MET A 188 -3.04 4.40 25.60
C MET A 188 -2.66 4.62 24.13
N GLY A 189 -2.47 3.54 23.36
CA GLY A 189 -1.86 3.59 22.02
C GLY A 189 -2.61 4.41 20.97
N ASN A 190 -3.92 4.62 21.12
CA ASN A 190 -4.79 5.17 20.05
C ASN A 190 -5.59 6.41 20.46
N GLN A 191 -5.13 7.23 21.42
CA GLN A 191 -5.86 8.48 21.71
C GLN A 191 -5.48 9.57 20.70
N PRO A 192 -6.45 10.10 19.93
CA PRO A 192 -6.18 11.13 18.94
C PRO A 192 -5.59 12.36 19.64
N ARG A 193 -4.47 12.82 19.10
CA ARG A 193 -3.75 13.98 19.62
C ARG A 193 -4.66 15.22 19.61
N GLN A 194 -4.84 15.83 20.77
CA GLN A 194 -5.66 17.04 20.88
C GLN A 194 -4.92 18.25 20.28
N PRO A 195 -5.60 19.12 19.51
CA PRO A 195 -4.98 20.33 18.98
C PRO A 195 -4.53 21.28 20.10
N LEU A 196 -3.52 22.10 19.83
CA LEU A 196 -3.13 23.19 20.75
C LEU A 196 -4.26 24.20 20.87
N TRP A 197 -4.84 24.38 22.06
CA TRP A 197 -5.96 25.29 22.27
C TRP A 197 -5.60 26.72 21.89
N VAL A 198 -4.41 27.16 22.25
CA VAL A 198 -3.91 28.51 21.91
C VAL A 198 -3.81 28.76 20.42
N ILE A 199 -3.51 27.73 19.62
CA ILE A 199 -3.46 27.83 18.16
C ILE A 199 -4.88 27.78 17.59
N GLU A 200 -5.75 26.93 18.15
CA GLU A 200 -7.17 26.85 17.78
C GLU A 200 -7.88 28.21 17.95
N GLU A 201 -7.64 28.92 19.05
CA GLU A 201 -8.18 30.26 19.29
C GLU A 201 -7.63 31.34 18.32
N LEU A 202 -6.46 31.11 17.71
CA LEU A 202 -5.91 31.97 16.66
C LEU A 202 -6.53 31.65 15.30
N VAL A 203 -6.67 30.36 14.97
CA VAL A 203 -7.16 29.86 13.70
C VAL A 203 -8.66 30.11 13.54
N ASN A 204 -9.48 29.84 14.55
CA ASN A 204 -10.94 29.89 14.44
C ASN A 204 -11.49 31.25 13.95
N PRO A 205 -11.07 32.41 14.49
CA PRO A 205 -11.51 33.71 14.01
C PRO A 205 -11.06 34.01 12.56
N LEU A 206 -9.86 33.57 12.18
CA LEU A 206 -9.34 33.72 10.82
C LEU A 206 -10.10 32.86 9.83
N SER A 207 -10.37 31.60 10.18
CA SER A 207 -11.17 30.69 9.40
C SER A 207 -12.58 31.24 9.17
N ALA A 208 -13.20 31.82 10.21
CA ALA A 208 -14.50 32.48 10.08
C ALA A 208 -14.45 33.70 9.14
N ALA A 209 -13.38 34.51 9.21
CA ALA A 209 -13.19 35.62 8.29
C ALA A 209 -12.95 35.15 6.84
N ALA A 210 -12.16 34.09 6.65
CA ALA A 210 -11.86 33.51 5.34
C ALA A 210 -13.11 32.85 4.71
N GLN A 211 -13.98 32.23 5.51
CA GLN A 211 -15.24 31.63 5.03
C GLN A 211 -16.16 32.65 4.32
N HIS A 212 -16.15 33.93 4.72
CA HIS A 212 -16.90 34.97 4.02
C HIS A 212 -16.39 35.23 2.59
N HIS A 213 -15.09 34.99 2.34
CA HIS A 213 -14.51 35.04 1.00
C HIS A 213 -14.75 33.74 0.25
N PHE A 214 -14.56 32.58 0.91
CA PHE A 214 -14.74 31.27 0.30
C PHE A 214 -16.14 31.08 -0.28
N SER A 215 -17.19 31.52 0.43
CA SER A 215 -18.58 31.44 -0.07
C SER A 215 -18.82 32.19 -1.39
N LYS A 216 -17.95 33.13 -1.77
CA LYS A 216 -18.01 33.85 -3.06
C LYS A 216 -17.24 33.14 -4.18
N TRP A 217 -16.41 32.16 -3.84
CA TRP A 217 -15.48 31.48 -4.75
C TRP A 217 -15.79 29.98 -4.88
N VAL A 218 -17.02 29.56 -4.60
CA VAL A 218 -17.40 28.14 -4.69
C VAL A 218 -17.11 27.57 -6.10
N GLU A 219 -17.33 28.38 -7.14
CA GLU A 219 -17.07 28.02 -8.54
C GLU A 219 -15.60 28.19 -8.96
N ASN A 220 -14.76 28.80 -8.11
CA ASN A 220 -13.35 29.11 -8.40
C ASN A 220 -12.46 28.68 -7.21
N PRO A 221 -12.34 27.37 -6.95
CA PRO A 221 -11.62 26.82 -5.79
C PRO A 221 -10.16 27.25 -5.72
N GLU A 222 -9.52 27.61 -6.83
CA GLU A 222 -8.14 28.10 -6.88
C GLU A 222 -7.91 29.32 -5.98
N PHE A 223 -8.89 30.22 -5.86
CA PHE A 223 -8.79 31.37 -4.96
C PHE A 223 -8.92 30.97 -3.49
N VAL A 224 -9.71 29.94 -3.19
CA VAL A 224 -9.85 29.36 -1.85
C VAL A 224 -8.50 28.78 -1.40
N PHE A 225 -7.89 27.92 -2.22
CA PHE A 225 -6.57 27.35 -1.94
C PHE A 225 -5.46 28.41 -1.87
N ALA A 226 -5.49 29.42 -2.76
CA ALA A 226 -4.52 30.50 -2.75
C ALA A 226 -4.59 31.33 -1.46
N LEU A 227 -5.80 31.68 -0.99
CA LEU A 227 -5.99 32.42 0.25
C LEU A 227 -5.58 31.58 1.46
N ALA A 228 -5.99 30.31 1.52
CA ALA A 228 -5.60 29.41 2.61
C ALA A 228 -4.07 29.25 2.69
N TYR A 229 -3.40 29.09 1.55
CA TYR A 229 -1.94 28.98 1.51
C TYR A 229 -1.27 30.29 1.93
N LYS A 230 -1.81 31.44 1.47
CA LYS A 230 -1.32 32.76 1.88
C LYS A 230 -1.41 32.93 3.39
N ILE A 231 -2.55 32.61 4.01
CA ILE A 231 -2.72 32.68 5.48
C ILE A 231 -1.73 31.73 6.17
N THR A 232 -1.57 30.52 5.65
CA THR A 232 -0.62 29.55 6.22
C THR A 232 0.80 30.11 6.24
N ARG A 233 1.27 30.60 5.08
CA ARG A 233 2.62 31.13 4.87
C ARG A 233 2.87 32.44 5.62
N ASP A 234 1.99 33.42 5.52
CA ASP A 234 2.24 34.79 6.03
C ASP A 234 2.36 34.84 7.57
N PHE A 235 1.82 33.84 8.27
CA PHE A 235 1.84 33.80 9.73
C PHE A 235 2.79 32.73 10.30
N VAL A 236 3.39 31.88 9.46
CA VAL A 236 4.22 30.75 9.93
C VAL A 236 5.40 31.21 10.78
N ASP A 237 6.09 32.28 10.37
CA ASP A 237 7.28 32.78 11.09
C ASP A 237 6.94 33.21 12.53
N SER A 238 5.74 33.77 12.76
CA SER A 238 5.31 34.11 14.13
C SER A 238 5.04 32.90 15.00
N MET A 239 4.67 31.76 14.41
CA MET A 239 4.48 30.52 15.13
C MET A 239 5.82 30.03 15.69
N ASP A 240 6.90 30.15 14.93
CA ASP A 240 8.23 29.72 15.33
C ASP A 240 8.94 30.73 16.24
N GLU A 241 8.94 32.02 15.87
CA GLU A 241 9.74 33.03 16.57
C GLU A 241 9.08 33.51 17.88
N ILE A 242 7.75 33.56 17.93
CA ILE A 242 7.01 34.14 19.06
C ILE A 242 6.33 33.06 19.90
N LEU A 243 5.61 32.14 19.26
CA LEU A 243 4.72 31.23 19.99
C LEU A 243 5.41 29.94 20.46
N GLN A 244 6.30 29.34 19.65
CA GLN A 244 7.03 28.12 20.03
C GLN A 244 7.79 28.27 21.36
N PRO A 245 8.54 29.38 21.63
CA PRO A 245 9.21 29.56 22.92
C PRO A 245 8.26 29.59 24.12
N LEU A 246 7.02 30.05 23.94
CA LEU A 246 6.00 30.06 24.99
C LEU A 246 5.44 28.65 25.24
N VAL A 247 5.24 27.85 24.19
CA VAL A 247 4.83 26.45 24.30
C VAL A 247 5.91 25.62 24.98
N ASP A 248 7.17 25.82 24.61
CA ASP A 248 8.32 25.16 25.24
C ASP A 248 8.42 25.52 26.73
N LYS A 249 8.22 26.80 27.08
CA LYS A 249 8.17 27.26 28.47
C LYS A 249 7.02 26.63 29.28
N ALA A 250 5.92 26.25 28.63
CA ALA A 250 4.81 25.54 29.27
C ALA A 250 5.03 24.02 29.41
N ASN A 251 6.14 23.47 28.89
CA ASN A 251 6.49 22.04 28.87
C ASN A 251 5.47 21.16 28.12
N LEU A 252 4.85 21.67 27.06
CA LEU A 252 3.98 20.90 26.16
C LEU A 252 4.83 20.07 25.16
N VAL A 253 5.53 19.05 25.68
CA VAL A 253 6.45 18.23 24.88
C VAL A 253 5.72 17.53 23.73
N GLY A 254 6.35 17.57 22.55
CA GLY A 254 5.87 16.98 21.30
C GLY A 254 5.10 17.95 20.41
N TYR A 255 4.70 19.12 20.90
CA TYR A 255 3.96 20.13 20.12
C TYR A 255 4.87 21.10 19.35
N SER A 256 4.60 21.20 18.06
CA SER A 256 5.14 22.21 17.16
C SER A 256 4.03 23.21 16.81
N CYS A 257 4.24 24.49 17.14
CA CYS A 257 3.31 25.56 16.78
C CYS A 257 3.12 25.65 15.27
N ARG A 258 4.17 25.42 14.48
CA ARG A 258 4.11 25.39 13.02
C ARG A 258 3.20 24.27 12.51
N GLU A 259 3.39 23.04 13.00
CA GLU A 259 2.56 21.90 12.60
C GLU A 259 1.09 22.09 13.00
N GLU A 260 0.84 22.55 14.22
CA GLU A 260 -0.51 22.79 14.74
C GLU A 260 -1.20 23.96 14.02
N TRP A 261 -0.44 24.98 13.62
CA TRP A 261 -0.93 26.08 12.79
C TRP A 261 -1.36 25.59 11.40
N ILE A 262 -0.49 24.87 10.71
CA ILE A 262 -0.77 24.29 9.40
C ILE A 262 -1.96 23.35 9.50
N SER A 263 -1.98 22.47 10.50
CA SER A 263 -3.09 21.54 10.75
C SER A 263 -4.42 22.28 10.96
N GLY A 264 -4.43 23.36 11.76
CA GLY A 264 -5.64 24.14 11.99
C GLY A 264 -6.21 24.75 10.70
N ILE A 265 -5.36 25.29 9.84
CA ILE A 265 -5.79 25.85 8.54
C ILE A 265 -6.25 24.75 7.58
N VAL A 266 -5.52 23.62 7.53
CA VAL A 266 -5.90 22.44 6.74
C VAL A 266 -7.27 21.92 7.16
N ILE A 267 -7.52 21.73 8.46
CA ILE A 267 -8.80 21.27 8.99
C ILE A 267 -9.94 22.23 8.60
N ALA A 268 -9.71 23.54 8.71
CA ALA A 268 -10.71 24.54 8.32
C ALA A 268 -11.03 24.49 6.82
N LEU A 269 -10.00 24.33 5.98
CA LEU A 269 -10.14 24.18 4.53
C LEU A 269 -10.85 22.87 4.18
N SER A 270 -10.41 21.73 4.71
CA SER A 270 -11.05 20.42 4.52
C SER A 270 -12.52 20.44 4.92
N THR A 271 -12.85 21.08 6.05
CA THR A 271 -14.23 21.25 6.51
C THR A 271 -15.07 22.05 5.51
N TYR A 272 -14.51 23.09 4.91
CA TYR A 272 -15.19 23.88 3.89
C TYR A 272 -15.38 23.09 2.60
N LEU A 273 -14.33 22.40 2.12
CA LEU A 273 -14.41 21.55 0.93
C LEU A 273 -15.50 20.48 1.08
N ALA A 274 -15.53 19.79 2.22
CA ALA A 274 -16.50 18.73 2.49
C ALA A 274 -17.94 19.23 2.61
N LYS A 275 -18.15 20.48 3.06
CA LYS A 275 -19.50 21.05 3.23
C LYS A 275 -20.04 21.71 1.98
N GLU A 276 -19.20 22.38 1.19
CA GLU A 276 -19.66 23.31 0.16
C GLU A 276 -19.22 22.93 -1.26
N ILE A 277 -18.01 22.37 -1.43
CA ILE A 277 -17.46 22.06 -2.77
C ILE A 277 -17.80 20.64 -3.20
N PHE A 278 -17.42 19.63 -2.43
CA PHE A 278 -17.62 18.23 -2.80
C PHE A 278 -19.09 17.87 -3.03
N PRO A 279 -20.06 18.29 -2.20
CA PRO A 279 -21.48 18.02 -2.48
C PRO A 279 -21.94 18.51 -3.85
N LYS A 280 -21.54 19.72 -4.27
CA LYS A 280 -21.86 20.25 -5.60
C LYS A 280 -21.22 19.45 -6.72
N GLN A 281 -19.96 19.03 -6.54
CA GLN A 281 -19.28 18.19 -7.54
C GLN A 281 -20.00 16.83 -7.71
N ILE A 282 -20.51 16.27 -6.61
CA ILE A 282 -21.28 15.03 -6.62
C ILE A 282 -22.63 15.23 -7.33
N GLU A 283 -23.34 16.33 -7.05
CA GLU A 283 -24.57 16.68 -7.76
C GLU A 283 -24.33 16.78 -9.27
N LEU A 284 -23.28 17.50 -9.70
CA LEU A 284 -22.89 17.61 -11.10
C LEU A 284 -22.59 16.24 -11.73
N LEU A 285 -21.87 15.36 -11.02
CA LEU A 285 -21.59 14.00 -11.49
C LEU A 285 -22.87 13.16 -11.61
N GLN A 286 -23.81 13.27 -10.68
CA GLN A 286 -25.08 12.53 -10.68
C GLN A 286 -26.03 13.02 -11.79
N GLU A 287 -26.19 14.33 -11.96
CA GLU A 287 -27.01 14.92 -13.03
C GLU A 287 -26.50 14.54 -14.42
N SER A 288 -25.17 14.46 -14.56
CA SER A 288 -24.54 14.04 -15.81
C SER A 288 -24.69 12.55 -16.13
N SER A 289 -25.04 11.71 -15.14
CA SER A 289 -25.26 10.27 -15.34
C SER A 289 -26.67 9.94 -15.84
N SER A 290 -27.63 10.86 -15.66
CA SER A 290 -29.03 10.68 -16.05
C SER A 290 -29.40 11.36 -17.38
N SER A 291 -28.54 12.24 -17.89
CA SER A 291 -28.72 12.91 -19.19
C SER A 291 -27.68 12.39 -20.20
N ASP A 292 -28.12 11.94 -21.37
CA ASP A 292 -27.29 11.36 -22.46
C ASP A 292 -26.27 12.34 -23.10
N ALA A 293 -25.96 13.47 -22.45
CA ALA A 293 -24.98 14.44 -22.91
C ALA A 293 -23.57 14.08 -22.42
N SER A 294 -22.87 13.24 -23.19
CA SER A 294 -21.48 12.82 -22.94
C SER A 294 -20.50 13.96 -22.62
N SER A 295 -20.74 15.18 -23.14
CA SER A 295 -19.90 16.36 -22.90
C SER A 295 -19.98 16.89 -21.46
N THR A 296 -21.17 16.88 -20.84
CA THR A 296 -21.37 17.43 -19.50
C THR A 296 -20.76 16.51 -18.44
N ALA A 297 -20.88 15.20 -18.62
CA ALA A 297 -20.25 14.20 -17.76
C ALA A 297 -18.72 14.27 -17.81
N ALA A 298 -18.14 14.49 -19.00
CA ALA A 298 -16.70 14.69 -19.15
C ALA A 298 -16.24 15.96 -18.42
N GLN A 299 -16.97 17.07 -18.54
CA GLN A 299 -16.64 18.32 -17.86
C GLN A 299 -16.69 18.18 -16.32
N ALA A 300 -17.69 17.48 -15.78
CA ALA A 300 -17.79 17.22 -14.35
C ALA A 300 -16.59 16.39 -13.82
N ARG A 301 -16.13 15.39 -14.58
CA ARG A 301 -14.92 14.61 -14.23
C ARG A 301 -13.66 15.46 -14.26
N VAL A 302 -13.49 16.29 -15.29
CA VAL A 302 -12.33 17.21 -15.38
C VAL A 302 -12.32 18.20 -14.21
N SER A 303 -13.49 18.74 -13.83
CA SER A 303 -13.65 19.60 -12.65
C SER A 303 -13.21 18.88 -11.36
N TRP A 304 -13.62 17.62 -11.17
CA TRP A 304 -13.19 16.80 -10.05
C TRP A 304 -11.67 16.61 -10.01
N LEU A 305 -11.06 16.21 -11.15
CA LEU A 305 -9.62 16.00 -11.24
C LEU A 305 -8.83 17.29 -10.97
N ASN A 306 -9.28 18.42 -11.51
CA ASN A 306 -8.68 19.73 -11.25
C ASN A 306 -8.75 20.11 -9.75
N LEU A 307 -9.85 19.80 -9.08
CA LEU A 307 -9.98 20.01 -7.63
C LEU A 307 -8.96 19.17 -6.86
N VAL A 308 -8.81 17.90 -7.21
CA VAL A 308 -7.80 17.02 -6.60
C VAL A 308 -6.37 17.51 -6.89
N ASP A 309 -6.09 18.01 -8.08
CA ASP A 309 -4.79 18.62 -8.41
C ASP A 309 -4.48 19.84 -7.55
N LEU A 310 -5.48 20.70 -7.31
CA LEU A 310 -5.35 21.83 -6.38
C LEU A 310 -5.07 21.36 -4.96
N MET A 311 -5.72 20.27 -4.50
CA MET A 311 -5.49 19.67 -3.19
C MET A 311 -4.05 19.14 -3.07
N ILE A 312 -3.57 18.34 -4.02
CA ILE A 312 -2.20 17.80 -4.03
C ILE A 312 -1.17 18.92 -4.09
N SER A 313 -1.40 19.93 -4.93
CA SER A 313 -0.52 21.09 -5.06
C SER A 313 -0.48 21.95 -3.79
N PHE A 314 -1.60 22.06 -3.09
CA PHE A 314 -1.66 22.71 -1.78
C PHE A 314 -0.85 21.92 -0.74
N ASP A 315 -1.09 20.62 -0.61
CA ASP A 315 -0.40 19.76 0.36
C ASP A 315 1.11 19.71 0.13
N LYS A 316 1.55 19.65 -1.14
CA LYS A 316 2.99 19.71 -1.45
C LYS A 316 3.62 21.01 -0.95
N ARG A 317 2.95 22.15 -1.18
CA ARG A 317 3.44 23.46 -0.73
C ARG A 317 3.43 23.60 0.79
N THR A 318 2.44 23.03 1.50
CA THR A 318 2.43 23.06 2.97
C THR A 318 3.48 22.12 3.56
N GLN A 319 3.76 20.98 2.93
CA GLN A 319 4.85 20.08 3.32
C GLN A 319 6.23 20.71 3.15
N ASP A 320 6.44 21.50 2.09
CA ASP A 320 7.67 22.28 1.90
C ASP A 320 7.88 23.27 3.06
N LEU A 321 6.81 23.89 3.55
CA LEU A 321 6.86 24.77 4.73
C LEU A 321 7.25 23.99 6.00
N ILE A 322 6.85 22.74 6.17
CA ILE A 322 7.24 21.95 7.34
C ILE A 322 8.71 21.51 7.22
N SER A 323 9.08 20.95 6.06
CA SER A 323 10.41 20.37 5.80
C SER A 323 11.55 21.39 5.86
N GLY A 324 11.27 22.66 5.57
CA GLY A 324 12.25 23.76 5.63
C GLY A 324 12.88 24.02 7.01
N THR A 325 12.43 23.37 8.08
CA THR A 325 12.97 23.51 9.45
C THR A 325 13.98 22.44 9.84
N GLY A 326 14.25 21.44 8.99
CA GLY A 326 15.13 20.32 9.32
C GLY A 326 14.54 19.32 10.32
N LEU A 327 13.29 19.51 10.74
CA LEU A 327 12.48 18.50 11.42
C LEU A 327 11.98 17.50 10.37
N LEU A 328 12.63 16.33 10.31
CA LEU A 328 12.05 15.16 9.67
C LEU A 328 10.78 14.80 10.43
N LEU A 329 9.61 15.01 9.82
CA LEU A 329 8.39 14.34 10.25
C LEU A 329 8.74 12.86 10.38
N SER A 330 8.71 12.34 11.62
CA SER A 330 8.95 10.93 11.86
C SER A 330 7.98 10.15 10.97
N VAL A 331 8.53 9.33 10.08
CA VAL A 331 7.89 8.55 9.02
C VAL A 331 6.82 7.56 9.52
N LYS A 332 6.42 7.62 10.80
CA LYS A 332 5.62 6.57 11.46
C LYS A 332 4.28 6.98 12.06
N ASP A 333 3.88 8.25 11.99
CA ASP A 333 2.59 8.66 12.54
C ASP A 333 1.61 9.03 11.41
N ASP A 334 0.91 8.03 10.86
CA ASP A 334 -0.20 8.22 9.91
C ASP A 334 -1.20 9.29 10.41
N GLU A 335 -1.44 9.33 11.72
CA GLU A 335 -2.28 10.34 12.36
C GLU A 335 -1.78 11.77 12.15
N ASN A 336 -0.46 11.99 12.17
CA ASN A 336 0.11 13.34 12.00
C ASN A 336 0.00 13.79 10.54
N TRP A 337 0.16 12.86 9.59
CA TRP A 337 0.02 13.13 8.16
C TRP A 337 -1.41 13.44 7.75
N GLN A 338 -2.40 12.73 8.31
CA GLN A 338 -3.81 13.03 8.07
C GLN A 338 -4.19 14.45 8.53
N ARG A 339 -3.59 14.93 9.62
CA ARG A 339 -3.88 16.26 10.19
C ARG A 339 -3.36 17.44 9.36
N ILE A 340 -2.37 17.22 8.51
CA ILE A 340 -1.68 18.27 7.72
C ILE A 340 -1.96 18.17 6.22
N SER A 341 -2.74 17.18 5.79
CA SER A 341 -3.14 16.97 4.41
C SER A 341 -4.61 17.28 4.22
N VAL A 342 -4.96 18.04 3.17
CA VAL A 342 -6.37 18.26 2.79
C VAL A 342 -7.00 17.02 2.16
N LEU A 343 -6.20 16.07 1.68
CA LEU A 343 -6.67 14.77 1.18
C LEU A 343 -7.24 13.88 2.29
N SER A 344 -7.10 14.28 3.56
CA SER A 344 -7.80 13.63 4.69
C SER A 344 -9.32 13.68 4.57
N VAL A 345 -9.88 14.56 3.75
CA VAL A 345 -11.31 14.53 3.39
C VAL A 345 -11.73 13.16 2.84
N PHE A 346 -10.86 12.48 2.09
CA PHE A 346 -11.11 11.13 1.60
C PHE A 346 -11.02 10.05 2.69
N CYS A 347 -10.34 10.35 3.81
CA CYS A 347 -10.33 9.48 4.98
C CYS A 347 -11.68 9.50 5.71
N ASP A 348 -12.31 10.67 5.80
CA ASP A 348 -13.65 10.82 6.37
C ASP A 348 -14.75 10.29 5.43
N ARG A 349 -14.51 10.35 4.11
CA ARG A 349 -15.45 9.96 3.05
C ARG A 349 -14.77 9.03 2.04
N PRO A 350 -14.63 7.73 2.36
CA PRO A 350 -14.03 6.75 1.44
C PRO A 350 -14.86 6.60 0.16
N ASP A 351 -16.17 6.85 0.19
CA ASP A 351 -17.03 6.88 -1.01
C ASP A 351 -16.57 7.91 -2.05
N TRP A 352 -15.98 9.03 -1.61
CA TRP A 352 -15.43 10.04 -2.53
C TRP A 352 -14.09 9.60 -3.12
N LEU A 353 -13.31 8.82 -2.38
CA LEU A 353 -12.09 8.20 -2.88
C LEU A 353 -12.40 7.21 -4.00
N GLU A 354 -13.43 6.39 -3.83
CA GLU A 354 -13.89 5.43 -4.85
C GLU A 354 -14.29 6.15 -6.15
N ILE A 355 -15.03 7.27 -6.04
CA ILE A 355 -15.39 8.10 -7.19
C ILE A 355 -14.14 8.62 -7.90
N TRP A 356 -13.16 9.14 -7.16
CA TRP A 356 -11.91 9.61 -7.75
C TRP A 356 -11.16 8.48 -8.47
N ALA A 357 -10.98 7.32 -7.81
CA ALA A 357 -10.31 6.15 -8.38
C ALA A 357 -10.99 5.69 -9.67
N GLU A 358 -12.32 5.68 -9.71
CA GLU A 358 -13.12 5.32 -10.88
C GLU A 358 -12.96 6.31 -12.04
N ILE A 359 -12.86 7.62 -11.75
CA ILE A 359 -12.61 8.65 -12.78
C ILE A 359 -11.21 8.44 -13.39
N GLU A 360 -10.17 8.31 -12.57
CA GLU A 360 -8.78 8.10 -13.03
C GLU A 360 -8.67 6.83 -13.88
N ARG A 361 -9.28 5.74 -13.40
CA ARG A 361 -9.36 4.48 -14.13
C ARG A 361 -9.98 4.66 -15.50
N ARG A 362 -11.11 5.36 -15.60
CA ARG A 362 -11.82 5.57 -16.89
C ARG A 362 -10.97 6.33 -17.89
N GLU A 363 -10.30 7.40 -17.47
CA GLU A 363 -9.48 8.22 -18.37
C GLU A 363 -8.28 7.43 -18.90
N VAL A 364 -7.53 6.75 -18.01
CA VAL A 364 -6.40 5.91 -18.41
C VAL A 364 -6.88 4.74 -19.27
N PHE A 365 -7.97 4.09 -18.89
CA PHE A 365 -8.52 2.96 -19.63
C PHE A 365 -8.98 3.34 -21.04
N ALA A 366 -9.61 4.50 -21.23
CA ALA A 366 -10.03 4.95 -22.56
C ALA A 366 -8.82 5.09 -23.52
N SER A 367 -7.71 5.63 -23.03
CA SER A 367 -6.45 5.72 -23.78
C SER A 367 -5.89 4.34 -24.09
N LEU A 368 -5.78 3.47 -23.08
CA LEU A 368 -5.26 2.10 -23.24
C LEU A 368 -6.12 1.25 -24.17
N LYS A 369 -7.44 1.40 -24.16
CA LYS A 369 -8.35 0.66 -25.03
C LYS A 369 -8.03 0.91 -26.50
N SER A 370 -7.87 2.17 -26.89
CA SER A 370 -7.47 2.52 -28.26
C SER A 370 -6.09 1.94 -28.63
N ALA A 371 -5.17 1.89 -27.67
CA ALA A 371 -3.85 1.30 -27.87
C ALA A 371 -3.90 -0.23 -28.02
N MET A 372 -4.77 -0.92 -27.28
CA MET A 372 -4.96 -2.37 -27.34
C MET A 372 -5.62 -2.83 -28.64
N GLU A 373 -6.51 -2.03 -29.22
CA GLU A 373 -7.17 -2.32 -30.50
C GLU A 373 -6.21 -2.20 -31.70
N ASN A 374 -5.09 -1.50 -31.56
CA ASN A 374 -4.11 -1.31 -32.61
C ASN A 374 -3.10 -2.47 -32.68
N GLU A 375 -3.21 -3.32 -33.71
CA GLU A 375 -2.34 -4.49 -33.92
C GLU A 375 -0.85 -4.14 -34.08
N ASN A 376 -0.53 -2.91 -34.48
CA ASN A 376 0.85 -2.43 -34.57
C ASN A 376 1.54 -2.41 -33.20
N ASN A 377 0.78 -2.13 -32.14
CA ASN A 377 1.30 -2.07 -30.77
C ASN A 377 1.60 -3.47 -30.20
N TRP A 378 0.98 -4.51 -30.77
CA TRP A 378 1.23 -5.91 -30.43
C TRP A 378 2.40 -6.51 -31.21
N SER A 379 2.65 -6.01 -32.42
CA SER A 379 3.69 -6.54 -33.30
C SER A 379 5.06 -5.90 -33.09
N LYS A 380 5.10 -4.60 -32.75
CA LYS A 380 6.35 -3.90 -32.42
C LYS A 380 6.85 -4.29 -31.04
N ARG A 381 8.16 -4.54 -30.91
CA ARG A 381 8.81 -4.76 -29.62
C ARG A 381 8.96 -3.43 -28.87
N ILE A 382 8.98 -3.49 -27.55
CA ILE A 382 9.27 -2.31 -26.72
C ILE A 382 10.73 -1.88 -26.95
N GLU A 383 10.95 -0.61 -27.28
CA GLU A 383 12.30 -0.05 -27.42
C GLU A 383 12.83 0.39 -26.04
N GLY A 384 14.03 -0.05 -25.66
CA GLY A 384 14.81 0.57 -24.57
C GLY A 384 14.51 0.14 -23.12
N ALA A 385 13.78 -0.94 -22.85
CA ALA A 385 13.58 -1.43 -21.48
C ALA A 385 14.77 -2.32 -21.02
N MET A 386 15.87 -1.69 -20.60
CA MET A 386 16.99 -2.37 -19.95
C MET A 386 16.53 -2.78 -18.53
N LEU A 387 16.12 -4.04 -18.36
CA LEU A 387 15.94 -4.62 -17.03
C LEU A 387 17.33 -4.86 -16.42
N GLU A 388 17.52 -4.49 -15.14
CA GLU A 388 18.80 -4.57 -14.42
C GLU A 388 19.31 -5.99 -14.14
N TYR A 389 18.60 -7.03 -14.60
CA TYR A 389 19.12 -8.39 -14.69
C TYR A 389 19.37 -8.75 -16.15
N GLY A 390 20.64 -8.70 -16.54
CA GLY A 390 21.11 -8.69 -17.92
C GLY A 390 20.50 -9.76 -18.83
N SER A 391 19.88 -9.29 -19.90
CA SER A 391 20.00 -9.84 -21.26
C SER A 391 19.25 -8.91 -22.22
N ASP A 392 19.81 -8.76 -23.41
CA ASP A 392 19.39 -7.94 -24.56
C ASP A 392 18.03 -8.34 -25.20
N ASP A 393 17.08 -8.93 -24.44
CA ASP A 393 16.05 -9.83 -24.99
C ASP A 393 14.61 -9.59 -24.48
N CYS A 394 14.20 -8.34 -24.21
CA CYS A 394 12.79 -8.07 -23.90
C CYS A 394 11.91 -8.21 -25.17
N LYS A 395 11.40 -9.42 -25.45
CA LYS A 395 10.48 -9.71 -26.57
C LYS A 395 9.04 -9.24 -26.31
N SER A 396 8.84 -8.35 -25.34
CA SER A 396 7.52 -7.83 -24.98
C SER A 396 7.01 -6.86 -26.04
N PRO A 397 5.70 -6.87 -26.37
CA PRO A 397 5.13 -5.94 -27.32
C PRO A 397 5.01 -4.52 -26.74
N ALA A 398 5.04 -3.51 -27.62
CA ALA A 398 5.03 -2.09 -27.26
C ALA A 398 3.80 -1.66 -26.42
N ILE A 399 2.66 -2.34 -26.59
CA ILE A 399 1.45 -2.11 -25.76
C ILE A 399 1.73 -2.23 -24.26
N THR A 400 2.67 -3.09 -23.86
CA THR A 400 3.03 -3.23 -22.43
C THR A 400 3.70 -2.00 -21.85
N GLY A 401 4.40 -1.22 -22.67
CA GLY A 401 4.95 0.07 -22.27
C GLY A 401 3.85 1.08 -21.96
N ALA A 402 2.81 1.13 -22.79
CA ALA A 402 1.64 1.97 -22.54
C ALA A 402 0.89 1.55 -21.28
N VAL A 403 0.66 0.24 -21.08
CA VAL A 403 0.03 -0.30 -19.87
C VAL A 403 0.84 0.07 -18.62
N LYS A 404 2.16 -0.19 -18.63
CA LYS A 404 3.05 0.18 -17.52
C LYS A 404 2.99 1.68 -17.22
N HIS A 405 3.03 2.52 -18.25
CA HIS A 405 2.95 3.96 -18.09
C HIS A 405 1.61 4.38 -17.47
N GLY A 406 0.49 3.88 -17.99
CA GLY A 406 -0.85 4.17 -17.46
C GLY A 406 -1.01 3.76 -16.00
N LEU A 407 -0.53 2.56 -15.63
CA LEU A 407 -0.52 2.09 -14.24
C LEU A 407 0.36 2.98 -13.35
N SER A 408 1.54 3.38 -13.83
CA SER A 408 2.46 4.25 -13.08
C SER A 408 1.82 5.60 -12.78
N LEU A 409 1.12 6.20 -13.75
CA LEU A 409 0.40 7.47 -13.55
C LEU A 409 -0.61 7.36 -12.40
N ILE A 410 -1.42 6.30 -12.38
CA ILE A 410 -2.41 6.05 -11.33
C ILE A 410 -1.74 5.85 -9.97
N ILE A 411 -0.66 5.06 -9.92
CA ILE A 411 0.08 4.82 -8.68
C ILE A 411 0.68 6.12 -8.13
N ASP A 412 1.23 6.97 -9.00
CA ASP A 412 1.77 8.27 -8.61
C ASP A 412 0.69 9.19 -8.04
N ARG A 413 -0.55 9.08 -8.54
CA ARG A 413 -1.72 9.80 -8.01
C ARG A 413 -2.13 9.34 -6.63
N ALA A 414 -1.86 8.08 -6.27
CA ALA A 414 -2.16 7.55 -4.95
C ALA A 414 -1.16 8.00 -3.88
N ARG A 415 0.11 8.31 -4.24
CA ARG A 415 1.18 8.65 -3.28
C ARG A 415 0.81 9.72 -2.24
N PRO A 416 0.13 10.83 -2.62
CA PRO A 416 -0.21 11.89 -1.67
C PRO A 416 -1.30 11.51 -0.65
N ILE A 417 -2.01 10.38 -0.84
CA ILE A 417 -3.06 9.95 0.09
C ILE A 417 -2.43 9.64 1.45
N PRO A 418 -2.90 10.28 2.54
CA PRO A 418 -2.25 10.20 3.85
C PRO A 418 -2.46 8.84 4.55
N SER A 419 -3.60 8.17 4.33
CA SER A 419 -3.88 6.85 4.88
C SER A 419 -3.30 5.76 3.98
N ILE A 420 -2.38 4.94 4.52
CA ILE A 420 -1.76 3.83 3.77
C ILE A 420 -2.84 2.81 3.34
N THR A 421 -3.82 2.52 4.21
CA THR A 421 -4.93 1.61 3.89
C THR A 421 -5.75 2.11 2.70
N LEU A 422 -6.12 3.40 2.72
CA LEU A 422 -6.89 4.00 1.63
C LEU A 422 -6.05 4.16 0.36
N ARG A 423 -4.73 4.33 0.49
CA ARG A 423 -3.82 4.33 -0.64
C ARG A 423 -3.82 2.98 -1.36
N ALA A 424 -3.73 1.89 -0.60
CA ALA A 424 -3.82 0.54 -1.15
C ALA A 424 -5.19 0.30 -1.81
N GLU A 425 -6.27 0.75 -1.17
CA GLU A 425 -7.62 0.61 -1.71
C GLU A 425 -7.84 1.40 -3.00
N PHE A 426 -7.35 2.65 -3.07
CA PHE A 426 -7.37 3.45 -4.28
C PHE A 426 -6.68 2.72 -5.44
N ILE A 427 -5.50 2.15 -5.19
CA ILE A 427 -4.74 1.39 -6.19
C ILE A 427 -5.53 0.15 -6.63
N ARG A 428 -6.14 -0.60 -5.70
CA ARG A 428 -6.97 -1.77 -6.04
C ARG A 428 -8.16 -1.39 -6.91
N ILE A 429 -8.89 -0.33 -6.58
CA ILE A 429 -10.08 0.09 -7.34
C ILE A 429 -9.70 0.58 -8.75
N SER A 430 -8.57 1.26 -8.89
CA SER A 430 -8.18 1.90 -10.14
C SER A 430 -7.31 1.03 -11.05
N ALA A 431 -6.22 0.45 -10.54
CA ALA A 431 -5.21 -0.26 -11.32
C ALA A 431 -5.58 -1.73 -11.59
N SER A 432 -6.13 -2.47 -10.62
CA SER A 432 -6.47 -3.89 -10.78
C SER A 432 -7.43 -4.18 -11.93
N PRO A 433 -8.51 -3.40 -12.15
CA PRO A 433 -9.39 -3.64 -13.29
C PRO A 433 -8.72 -3.37 -14.64
N ILE A 434 -7.75 -2.45 -14.71
CA ILE A 434 -6.99 -2.21 -15.95
C ILE A 434 -6.14 -3.43 -16.28
N ILE A 435 -5.47 -4.02 -15.28
CA ILE A 435 -4.68 -5.25 -15.47
C ILE A 435 -5.60 -6.40 -15.88
N SER A 436 -6.75 -6.54 -15.22
CA SER A 436 -7.75 -7.57 -15.54
C SER A 436 -8.29 -7.45 -16.96
N GLU A 437 -8.56 -6.22 -17.44
CA GLU A 437 -9.04 -6.01 -18.80
C GLU A 437 -7.93 -6.24 -19.84
N PHE A 438 -6.69 -5.86 -19.54
CA PHE A 438 -5.55 -6.17 -20.39
C PHE A 438 -5.34 -7.69 -20.50
N LEU A 439 -5.46 -8.42 -19.39
CA LEU A 439 -5.45 -9.88 -19.37
C LEU A 439 -6.60 -10.47 -20.19
N GLY A 440 -7.81 -9.95 -20.04
CA GLY A 440 -8.97 -10.33 -20.85
C GLY A 440 -8.75 -10.10 -22.34
N CYS A 441 -8.09 -9.00 -22.72
CA CYS A 441 -7.69 -8.73 -24.10
C CYS A 441 -6.70 -9.78 -24.62
N MET A 442 -5.63 -10.07 -23.87
CA MET A 442 -4.67 -11.12 -24.23
C MET A 442 -5.34 -12.49 -24.39
N PHE A 443 -6.27 -12.83 -23.50
CA PHE A 443 -7.02 -14.07 -23.55
C PHE A 443 -7.88 -14.18 -24.81
N ARG A 444 -8.67 -13.15 -25.13
CA ARG A 444 -9.48 -13.12 -26.36
C ARG A 444 -8.61 -13.26 -27.61
N ARG A 445 -7.47 -12.55 -27.68
CA ARG A 445 -6.52 -12.66 -28.79
C ARG A 445 -6.01 -14.08 -29.00
N CYS A 446 -5.69 -14.77 -27.91
CA CYS A 446 -5.19 -16.15 -27.98
C CYS A 446 -6.30 -17.14 -28.36
N GLN A 447 -7.51 -16.97 -27.83
CA GLN A 447 -8.67 -17.78 -28.20
C GLN A 447 -9.07 -17.62 -29.67
N GLU A 448 -9.03 -16.41 -30.20
CA GLU A 448 -9.27 -16.16 -31.63
C GLU A 448 -8.23 -16.87 -32.49
N ALA A 449 -6.94 -16.81 -32.11
CA ALA A 449 -5.87 -17.51 -32.81
C ALA A 449 -6.06 -19.04 -32.76
N GLU A 450 -6.44 -19.59 -31.60
CA GLU A 450 -6.75 -21.01 -31.45
C GLU A 450 -7.99 -21.42 -32.26
N GLY A 451 -9.07 -20.66 -32.20
CA GLY A 451 -10.34 -20.99 -32.84
C GLY A 451 -10.29 -20.93 -34.37
N LEU A 452 -9.50 -20.01 -34.95
CA LEU A 452 -9.41 -19.84 -36.40
C LEU A 452 -8.50 -20.87 -37.07
N THR A 453 -7.44 -21.32 -36.38
CA THR A 453 -6.39 -22.10 -37.05
C THR A 453 -5.91 -23.32 -36.26
N ALA A 454 -6.50 -23.59 -35.09
CA ALA A 454 -6.00 -24.58 -34.14
C ALA A 454 -4.50 -24.38 -33.79
N LEU A 455 -4.04 -23.12 -33.85
CA LEU A 455 -2.64 -22.71 -33.73
C LEU A 455 -1.72 -23.41 -34.74
N ALA A 456 -2.24 -23.90 -35.86
CA ALA A 456 -1.45 -24.62 -36.86
C ALA A 456 -0.59 -23.68 -37.72
N ASP A 457 -1.03 -22.44 -37.95
CA ASP A 457 -0.27 -21.44 -38.68
C ASP A 457 0.70 -20.69 -37.76
N ASP A 458 1.70 -20.08 -38.36
CA ASP A 458 2.75 -19.40 -37.61
C ASP A 458 2.38 -17.98 -37.18
N ASN A 459 1.40 -17.35 -37.83
CA ASN A 459 0.91 -16.04 -37.42
C ASN A 459 0.10 -16.16 -36.12
N ALA A 460 -0.72 -17.21 -35.97
CA ALA A 460 -1.35 -17.56 -34.70
C ALA A 460 -0.34 -17.83 -33.58
N LEU A 461 0.72 -18.61 -33.85
CA LEU A 461 1.79 -18.80 -32.86
C LEU A 461 2.46 -17.49 -32.46
N THR A 462 2.72 -16.61 -33.43
CA THR A 462 3.34 -15.30 -33.17
C THR A 462 2.44 -14.45 -32.28
N LYS A 463 1.13 -14.41 -32.56
CA LYS A 463 0.14 -13.70 -31.73
C LYS A 463 0.08 -14.23 -30.30
N VAL A 464 0.01 -15.55 -30.11
CA VAL A 464 0.02 -16.15 -28.76
C VAL A 464 1.35 -15.87 -28.06
N SER A 465 2.46 -15.93 -28.77
CA SER A 465 3.79 -15.63 -28.22
C SER A 465 3.91 -14.19 -27.73
N GLN A 466 3.37 -13.23 -28.49
CA GLN A 466 3.31 -11.81 -28.09
C GLN A 466 2.49 -11.62 -26.82
N SER A 467 1.33 -12.29 -26.70
CA SER A 467 0.49 -12.24 -25.49
C SER A 467 1.19 -12.86 -24.28
N ILE A 468 1.89 -13.99 -24.45
CA ILE A 468 2.67 -14.62 -23.37
C ILE A 468 3.80 -13.68 -22.91
N ASN A 469 4.53 -13.07 -23.85
CA ASN A 469 5.59 -12.12 -23.51
C ASN A 469 5.04 -10.88 -22.81
N ALA A 470 3.88 -10.38 -23.25
CA ALA A 470 3.22 -9.26 -22.62
C ALA A 470 2.85 -9.56 -21.15
N ALA A 471 2.25 -10.73 -20.91
CA ALA A 471 1.90 -11.18 -19.58
C ALA A 471 3.14 -11.30 -18.68
N ARG A 472 4.26 -11.85 -19.18
CA ARG A 472 5.51 -11.96 -18.41
C ARG A 472 6.08 -10.60 -18.05
N TYR A 473 6.06 -9.65 -18.98
CA TYR A 473 6.60 -8.32 -18.75
C TYR A 473 5.80 -7.58 -17.67
N VAL A 474 4.47 -7.62 -17.75
CA VAL A 474 3.59 -6.99 -16.75
C VAL A 474 3.76 -7.70 -15.39
N GLU A 475 3.75 -9.04 -15.36
CA GLU A 475 4.01 -9.83 -14.15
C GLU A 475 5.33 -9.41 -13.48
N SER A 476 6.42 -9.34 -14.25
CA SER A 476 7.75 -8.99 -13.73
C SER A 476 7.79 -7.55 -13.24
N THR A 477 7.11 -6.63 -13.94
CA THR A 477 7.01 -5.22 -13.54
C THR A 477 6.24 -5.08 -12.22
N LEU A 478 5.10 -5.76 -12.07
CA LEU A 478 4.30 -5.72 -10.86
C LEU A 478 5.06 -6.35 -9.69
N ALA A 479 5.72 -7.49 -9.90
CA ALA A 479 6.56 -8.13 -8.89
C ALA A 479 7.69 -7.20 -8.42
N GLN A 480 8.37 -6.51 -9.34
CA GLN A 480 9.40 -5.52 -9.01
C GLN A 480 8.82 -4.35 -8.20
N TRP A 481 7.63 -3.86 -8.56
CA TRP A 481 6.97 -2.80 -7.77
C TRP A 481 6.62 -3.26 -6.37
N CYS A 482 6.18 -4.51 -6.20
CA CYS A 482 5.91 -5.07 -4.87
C CYS A 482 7.16 -5.12 -3.96
N GLU A 483 8.37 -5.01 -4.50
CA GLU A 483 9.62 -4.92 -3.73
C GLU A 483 9.98 -3.47 -3.31
N ASP A 484 9.29 -2.45 -3.81
CA ASP A 484 9.49 -1.04 -3.44
C ASP A 484 8.92 -0.78 -2.03
N VAL A 485 9.64 0.02 -1.22
CA VAL A 485 9.23 0.46 0.14
C VAL A 485 7.78 0.98 0.14
N PHE A 486 7.39 1.71 -0.91
CA PHE A 486 6.03 2.22 -1.07
C PHE A 486 4.95 1.14 -1.00
N PHE A 487 5.18 -0.04 -1.59
CA PHE A 487 4.22 -1.15 -1.59
C PHE A 487 4.41 -2.06 -0.37
N LEU A 488 5.65 -2.27 0.09
CA LEU A 488 5.94 -3.04 1.29
C LEU A 488 5.30 -2.45 2.55
N GLU A 489 5.17 -1.12 2.64
CA GLU A 489 4.43 -0.46 3.72
C GLU A 489 2.96 -0.88 3.76
N MET A 490 2.34 -1.11 2.61
CA MET A 490 0.94 -1.54 2.51
C MET A 490 0.74 -3.01 2.91
N GLU A 491 1.72 -3.87 2.64
CA GLU A 491 1.69 -5.30 3.00
C GLU A 491 1.73 -5.54 4.51
N ASN A 492 2.48 -4.70 5.22
CA ASN A 492 2.61 -4.80 6.67
C ASN A 492 1.31 -4.48 7.44
N LEU A 493 0.30 -3.92 6.77
CA LEU A 493 -1.02 -3.64 7.34
C LEU A 493 -1.94 -4.86 7.41
N SER A 494 -1.63 -5.95 6.69
CA SER A 494 -2.39 -7.20 6.69
C SER A 494 -2.23 -7.97 8.00
N VAL A 495 -2.64 -7.35 9.11
CA VAL A 495 -2.75 -7.99 10.41
C VAL A 495 -4.18 -8.48 10.57
N VAL A 496 -4.33 -9.80 10.50
CA VAL A 496 -5.52 -10.65 10.70
C VAL A 496 -6.33 -11.00 9.43
N GLY A 497 -6.01 -12.16 8.84
CA GLY A 497 -7.01 -13.02 8.19
C GLY A 497 -6.96 -13.17 6.66
N GLU A 498 -6.25 -12.30 5.96
CA GLU A 498 -6.00 -12.44 4.51
C GLU A 498 -4.55 -12.86 4.27
N GLU A 499 -4.32 -13.78 3.33
CA GLU A 499 -2.98 -14.25 2.97
C GLU A 499 -2.09 -13.06 2.63
N GLY A 500 -1.10 -12.81 3.48
CA GLY A 500 -0.14 -11.72 3.32
C GLY A 500 0.47 -11.75 1.93
N GLY A 501 0.35 -10.65 1.20
CA GLY A 501 0.82 -10.52 -0.16
C GLY A 501 0.68 -9.09 -0.65
N CYS A 502 1.42 -8.77 -1.71
CA CYS A 502 1.43 -7.42 -2.27
C CYS A 502 0.08 -6.99 -2.84
N VAL A 503 -0.12 -5.69 -3.01
CA VAL A 503 -1.39 -5.12 -3.53
C VAL A 503 -1.81 -5.73 -4.86
N PHE A 504 -0.86 -6.22 -5.67
CA PHE A 504 -1.08 -6.84 -6.98
C PHE A 504 -0.96 -8.38 -6.97
N GLN A 505 -1.00 -9.02 -5.81
CA GLN A 505 -0.71 -10.46 -5.69
C GLN A 505 -1.68 -11.33 -6.50
N GLN A 506 -2.96 -10.96 -6.55
CA GLN A 506 -3.98 -11.68 -7.32
C GLN A 506 -3.71 -11.58 -8.82
N GLU A 507 -3.42 -10.38 -9.32
CA GLU A 507 -3.14 -10.10 -10.72
C GLU A 507 -1.86 -10.78 -11.20
N ILE A 508 -0.81 -10.78 -10.36
CA ILE A 508 0.44 -11.52 -10.63
C ILE A 508 0.14 -13.01 -10.79
N ASN A 509 -0.69 -13.59 -9.94
CA ASN A 509 -1.05 -15.01 -10.04
C ASN A 509 -1.84 -15.29 -11.32
N GLN A 510 -2.82 -14.46 -11.67
CA GLN A 510 -3.58 -14.61 -12.92
C GLN A 510 -2.71 -14.52 -14.18
N LEU A 511 -1.71 -13.62 -14.19
CA LEU A 511 -0.75 -13.51 -15.29
C LEU A 511 0.13 -14.76 -15.41
N LYS A 512 0.56 -15.35 -14.28
CA LYS A 512 1.31 -16.61 -14.25
C LYS A 512 0.48 -17.79 -14.75
N GLU A 513 -0.77 -17.90 -14.30
CA GLU A 513 -1.71 -18.93 -14.73
C GLU A 513 -1.96 -18.86 -16.23
N PHE A 514 -2.27 -17.67 -16.75
CA PHE A 514 -2.43 -17.43 -18.19
C PHE A 514 -1.20 -17.89 -18.99
N ARG A 515 0.01 -17.52 -18.55
CA ARG A 515 1.24 -17.94 -19.22
C ARG A 515 1.39 -19.45 -19.23
N SER A 516 1.16 -20.10 -18.08
CA SER A 516 1.28 -21.55 -17.96
C SER A 516 0.29 -22.28 -18.87
N GLU A 517 -0.97 -21.83 -18.93
CA GLU A 517 -2.00 -22.42 -19.78
C GLU A 517 -1.61 -22.35 -21.26
N TRP A 518 -1.20 -21.18 -21.75
CA TRP A 518 -0.91 -21.00 -23.18
C TRP A 518 0.41 -21.64 -23.62
N VAL A 519 1.41 -21.70 -22.73
CA VAL A 519 2.64 -22.49 -22.96
C VAL A 519 2.33 -23.98 -23.09
N ASP A 520 1.45 -24.52 -22.26
CA ASP A 520 1.03 -25.92 -22.33
C ASP A 520 0.22 -26.21 -23.60
N LYS A 521 -0.71 -25.31 -23.98
CA LYS A 521 -1.47 -25.43 -25.24
C LYS A 521 -0.57 -25.44 -26.47
N ILE A 522 0.42 -24.54 -26.56
CA ILE A 522 1.39 -24.52 -27.67
C ILE A 522 2.11 -25.87 -27.76
N SER A 523 2.60 -26.37 -26.62
CA SER A 523 3.31 -27.65 -26.54
C SER A 523 2.41 -28.81 -27.01
N THR A 524 1.16 -28.84 -26.54
CA THR A 524 0.16 -29.84 -26.92
C THR A 524 -0.17 -29.83 -28.41
N VAL A 525 -0.30 -28.65 -29.03
CA VAL A 525 -0.57 -28.53 -30.47
C VAL A 525 0.60 -29.07 -31.30
N ILE A 526 1.84 -28.72 -30.93
CA ILE A 526 3.03 -29.24 -31.61
C ILE A 526 3.10 -30.77 -31.48
N LEU A 527 2.84 -31.31 -30.30
CA LEU A 527 2.85 -32.75 -30.05
C LEU A 527 1.76 -33.49 -30.84
N ARG A 528 0.54 -32.98 -30.90
CA ARG A 528 -0.55 -33.56 -31.72
C ARG A 528 -0.20 -33.57 -33.20
N ALA A 529 0.39 -32.48 -33.68
CA ALA A 529 0.81 -32.33 -35.06
C ALA A 529 2.01 -33.24 -35.40
N PHE A 530 2.93 -33.45 -34.47
CA PHE A 530 4.00 -34.43 -34.58
C PHE A 530 3.44 -35.86 -34.61
N ASP A 531 2.59 -36.23 -33.65
CA ASP A 531 1.91 -37.54 -33.59
C ASP A 531 1.23 -37.88 -34.92
N ALA A 532 0.50 -36.91 -35.50
CA ALA A 532 -0.15 -37.08 -36.79
C ALA A 532 0.82 -37.39 -37.94
N ARG A 533 2.03 -36.80 -37.94
CA ARG A 533 3.04 -36.98 -38.98
C ARG A 533 3.86 -38.25 -38.78
N CYS A 534 4.09 -38.68 -37.54
CA CYS A 534 4.83 -39.90 -37.26
C CYS A 534 3.94 -41.17 -37.26
N ARG A 535 2.62 -41.06 -37.50
CA ARG A 535 1.72 -42.25 -37.51
C ARG A 535 2.18 -43.35 -38.46
N ASP A 536 2.59 -42.99 -39.68
CA ASP A 536 2.99 -43.97 -40.69
C ASP A 536 4.31 -44.66 -40.31
N TYR A 537 5.25 -43.89 -39.75
CA TYR A 537 6.47 -44.42 -39.14
C TYR A 537 6.16 -45.44 -38.03
N LEU A 538 5.22 -45.12 -37.13
CA LEU A 538 4.88 -45.99 -36.00
C LEU A 538 4.08 -47.25 -36.44
N LYS A 539 3.27 -47.15 -37.50
CA LYS A 539 2.49 -48.26 -38.06
C LYS A 539 3.35 -49.27 -38.80
N ASN A 540 4.44 -48.86 -39.45
CA ASN A 540 5.28 -49.76 -40.23
C ASN A 540 6.20 -50.63 -39.35
N LYS A 541 5.63 -51.61 -38.64
CA LYS A 541 6.40 -52.52 -37.78
C LYS A 541 7.38 -53.43 -38.54
N ARG A 542 7.22 -53.58 -39.86
CA ARG A 542 8.09 -54.42 -40.71
C ARG A 542 9.46 -53.78 -40.92
N GLN A 543 9.56 -52.45 -40.82
CA GLN A 543 10.83 -51.73 -40.99
C GLN A 543 11.92 -52.14 -39.98
N TRP A 544 11.53 -52.76 -38.87
CA TRP A 544 12.46 -53.25 -37.83
C TRP A 544 13.06 -54.63 -38.14
N GLN A 545 12.65 -55.27 -39.24
CA GLN A 545 13.07 -56.61 -39.66
C GLN A 545 13.62 -56.62 -41.10
N GLU A 546 13.71 -55.47 -41.74
CA GLU A 546 14.25 -55.37 -43.10
C GLU A 546 15.78 -55.52 -43.07
N HIS A 547 16.32 -56.40 -43.93
CA HIS A 547 17.76 -56.52 -44.12
C HIS A 547 18.21 -55.44 -45.12
N SER A 548 18.99 -54.49 -44.64
CA SER A 548 19.63 -53.43 -45.42
C SER A 548 21.10 -53.36 -45.03
N GLU A 549 21.99 -53.35 -46.02
CA GLU A 549 23.45 -53.30 -45.79
C GLU A 549 23.91 -51.93 -45.26
N GLU A 550 23.09 -50.88 -45.44
CA GLU A 550 23.32 -49.54 -44.87
C GLU A 550 22.16 -49.12 -43.94
N PRO A 551 22.43 -48.33 -42.88
CA PRO A 551 21.41 -47.79 -42.00
C PRO A 551 20.56 -46.76 -42.74
N ALA A 552 19.49 -47.22 -43.38
CA ALA A 552 18.52 -46.36 -44.07
C ALA A 552 17.70 -45.57 -43.05
N ILE A 553 17.77 -44.24 -43.11
CA ILE A 553 16.98 -43.32 -42.28
C ILE A 553 15.54 -43.27 -42.79
N SER A 554 14.57 -43.37 -41.88
CA SER A 554 13.15 -43.37 -42.19
C SER A 554 12.70 -41.98 -42.64
N ARG A 555 12.23 -41.84 -43.89
CA ARG A 555 11.75 -40.54 -44.42
C ARG A 555 10.70 -39.86 -43.52
N ALA A 556 9.79 -40.64 -42.94
CA ALA A 556 8.77 -40.13 -42.04
C ALA A 556 9.35 -39.57 -40.71
N ILE A 557 10.48 -40.09 -40.21
CA ILE A 557 11.15 -39.49 -39.03
C ILE A 557 11.83 -38.18 -39.40
N ILE A 558 12.43 -38.08 -40.58
CA ILE A 558 13.04 -36.83 -41.08
C ILE A 558 11.97 -35.73 -41.20
N GLU A 559 10.84 -36.04 -41.86
CA GLU A 559 9.75 -35.08 -42.08
C GLU A 559 9.11 -34.63 -40.76
N SER A 560 8.87 -35.55 -39.82
CA SER A 560 8.29 -35.21 -38.51
C SER A 560 9.28 -34.48 -37.60
N SER A 561 10.57 -34.79 -37.65
CA SER A 561 11.63 -34.06 -36.92
C SER A 561 11.85 -32.66 -37.49
N GLY A 562 11.84 -32.51 -38.83
CA GLY A 562 11.92 -31.21 -39.50
C GLY A 562 10.73 -30.30 -39.17
N TYR A 563 9.53 -30.88 -38.98
CA TYR A 563 8.37 -30.13 -38.47
C TYR A 563 8.62 -29.56 -37.07
N ILE A 564 9.10 -30.39 -36.12
CA ILE A 564 9.43 -29.91 -34.77
C ILE A 564 10.47 -28.80 -34.83
N GLN A 565 11.54 -29.00 -35.60
CA GLN A 565 12.61 -28.02 -35.75
C GLN A 565 12.06 -26.67 -36.23
N GLY A 566 11.30 -26.66 -37.33
CA GLY A 566 10.73 -25.43 -37.87
C GLY A 566 9.80 -24.72 -36.87
N ARG A 567 9.00 -25.45 -36.11
CA ARG A 567 8.07 -24.87 -35.12
C ARG A 567 8.80 -24.33 -33.89
N LEU A 568 9.79 -25.04 -33.39
CA LEU A 568 10.59 -24.57 -32.26
C LEU A 568 11.46 -23.38 -32.63
N SER A 569 12.07 -23.34 -33.82
CA SER A 569 12.80 -22.15 -34.29
C SER A 569 11.92 -20.90 -34.40
N ARG A 570 10.69 -21.04 -34.90
CA ARG A 570 9.69 -19.95 -34.93
C ARG A 570 9.36 -19.44 -33.53
N LEU A 571 9.19 -20.35 -32.57
CA LEU A 571 8.92 -20.00 -31.19
C LEU A 571 10.14 -19.41 -30.49
N GLU A 572 11.35 -19.82 -30.83
CA GLU A 572 12.57 -19.21 -30.33
C GLU A 572 12.67 -17.74 -30.74
N GLU A 573 12.28 -17.39 -31.97
CA GLU A 573 12.27 -15.99 -32.42
C GLU A 573 11.21 -15.15 -31.70
N GLY A 574 10.04 -15.75 -31.41
CA GLY A 574 8.85 -15.06 -30.90
C GLY A 574 8.71 -15.05 -29.38
N LEU A 575 8.94 -16.16 -28.69
CA LEU A 575 8.80 -16.30 -27.23
C LEU A 575 10.07 -15.87 -26.52
N ASN A 576 9.88 -15.25 -25.37
CA ASN A 576 10.97 -14.96 -24.46
C ASN A 576 11.60 -16.27 -23.93
N VAL A 577 12.87 -16.22 -23.55
CA VAL A 577 13.75 -17.39 -23.34
C VAL A 577 13.19 -18.37 -22.31
N LEU A 578 12.67 -17.88 -21.18
CA LEU A 578 12.21 -18.75 -20.09
C LEU A 578 10.95 -19.56 -20.48
N ASP A 579 10.02 -18.97 -21.26
CA ASP A 579 8.82 -19.66 -21.71
C ASP A 579 9.16 -20.59 -22.88
N PHE A 580 10.05 -20.15 -23.78
CA PHE A 580 10.57 -21.02 -24.85
C PHE A 580 11.23 -22.28 -24.29
N VAL A 581 12.05 -22.15 -23.24
CA VAL A 581 12.69 -23.30 -22.57
C VAL A 581 11.65 -24.27 -22.02
N THR A 582 10.55 -23.75 -21.48
CA THR A 582 9.45 -24.56 -20.97
C THR A 582 8.76 -25.32 -22.11
N VAL A 583 8.48 -24.65 -23.23
CA VAL A 583 7.84 -25.28 -24.40
C VAL A 583 8.72 -26.40 -24.99
N TRP A 584 9.97 -26.13 -25.34
CA TRP A 584 10.77 -27.14 -26.05
C TRP A 584 11.05 -28.36 -25.19
N ARG A 585 11.21 -28.20 -23.85
CA ARG A 585 11.37 -29.32 -22.92
C ARG A 585 10.10 -30.15 -22.79
N ALA A 586 8.93 -29.50 -22.77
CA ALA A 586 7.63 -30.19 -22.78
C ALA A 586 7.44 -30.97 -24.08
N VAL A 587 7.81 -30.39 -25.23
CA VAL A 587 7.79 -31.06 -26.53
C VAL A 587 8.75 -32.26 -26.54
N ALA A 588 10.00 -32.11 -26.09
CA ALA A 588 10.95 -33.24 -26.02
C ALA A 588 10.41 -34.38 -25.15
N THR A 589 9.89 -34.06 -23.97
CA THR A 589 9.29 -35.03 -23.04
C THR A 589 8.08 -35.75 -23.67
N GLY A 590 7.20 -35.00 -24.34
CA GLY A 590 6.05 -35.58 -25.02
C GLY A 590 6.45 -36.47 -26.20
N VAL A 591 7.45 -36.08 -26.98
CA VAL A 591 7.98 -36.88 -28.09
C VAL A 591 8.63 -38.17 -27.58
N ASP A 592 9.41 -38.12 -26.50
CA ASP A 592 9.98 -39.31 -25.84
C ASP A 592 8.87 -40.32 -25.50
N GLN A 593 7.80 -39.86 -24.87
CA GLN A 593 6.67 -40.71 -24.49
C GLN A 593 5.90 -41.26 -25.70
N LEU A 594 5.60 -40.41 -26.69
CA LEU A 594 4.83 -40.78 -27.88
C LEU A 594 5.58 -41.83 -28.70
N LEU A 595 6.85 -41.58 -29.01
CA LEU A 595 7.65 -42.52 -29.80
C LEU A 595 7.96 -43.78 -28.99
N PHE A 596 8.28 -43.69 -27.70
CA PHE A 596 8.54 -44.88 -26.89
C PHE A 596 7.33 -45.81 -26.88
N THR A 597 6.15 -45.25 -26.59
CA THR A 597 4.90 -46.01 -26.61
C THR A 597 4.60 -46.55 -28.02
N GLY A 598 4.71 -45.68 -29.03
CA GLY A 598 4.44 -46.04 -30.41
C GLY A 598 5.35 -47.15 -30.94
N ILE A 599 6.64 -47.12 -30.62
CA ILE A 599 7.64 -48.09 -31.07
C ILE A 599 7.47 -49.41 -30.30
N PHE A 600 7.43 -49.39 -28.96
CA PHE A 600 7.55 -50.59 -28.13
C PHE A 600 6.21 -51.23 -27.68
N ALA A 601 5.07 -50.54 -27.78
CA ALA A 601 3.79 -51.07 -27.25
C ALA A 601 3.28 -52.32 -27.99
N GLY A 602 3.56 -52.48 -29.29
CA GLY A 602 3.03 -53.55 -30.14
C GLY A 602 3.87 -54.82 -30.24
N SER A 603 4.87 -55.00 -29.37
CA SER A 603 5.83 -56.12 -29.43
C SER A 603 6.48 -56.37 -30.81
N PRO A 604 7.00 -55.34 -31.51
CA PRO A 604 7.74 -55.57 -32.75
C PRO A 604 9.00 -56.39 -32.50
N LYS A 605 9.39 -57.21 -33.48
CA LYS A 605 10.70 -57.85 -33.47
C LYS A 605 11.74 -56.95 -34.12
N PHE A 606 12.94 -56.87 -33.53
CA PHE A 606 14.08 -56.07 -34.01
C PHE A 606 15.26 -56.98 -34.36
N ASN A 607 15.67 -57.00 -35.63
CA ASN A 607 16.96 -57.56 -36.06
C ASN A 607 18.08 -56.52 -35.95
N ASP A 608 19.32 -56.90 -36.25
CA ASP A 608 20.49 -56.01 -36.11
C ASP A 608 20.35 -54.76 -36.99
N GLY A 609 19.91 -54.93 -38.24
CA GLY A 609 19.61 -53.82 -39.15
C GLY A 609 18.53 -52.87 -38.63
N GLY A 610 17.49 -53.41 -37.96
CA GLY A 610 16.41 -52.64 -37.36
C GLY A 610 16.85 -51.83 -36.13
N VAL A 611 17.79 -52.34 -35.34
CA VAL A 611 18.39 -51.60 -34.22
C VAL A 611 19.26 -50.44 -34.74
N GLU A 612 20.06 -50.68 -35.78
CA GLU A 612 20.88 -49.63 -36.39
C GLU A 612 20.03 -48.57 -37.11
N ARG A 613 18.93 -48.98 -37.76
CA ARG A 613 17.92 -48.04 -38.29
C ARG A 613 17.31 -47.18 -37.19
N LEU A 614 16.83 -47.78 -36.10
CA LEU A 614 16.28 -47.04 -34.96
C LEU A 614 17.33 -46.07 -34.36
N HIS A 615 18.59 -46.49 -34.29
CA HIS A 615 19.67 -45.62 -33.84
C HIS A 615 19.89 -44.42 -34.76
N ALA A 616 19.92 -44.62 -36.08
CA ALA A 616 20.03 -43.54 -37.05
C ALA A 616 18.84 -42.57 -36.98
N ASP A 617 17.62 -43.11 -36.89
CA ASP A 617 16.38 -42.34 -36.77
C ASP A 617 16.35 -41.48 -35.49
N LEU A 618 16.72 -42.05 -34.34
CA LEU A 618 16.82 -41.31 -33.08
C LEU A 618 17.95 -40.28 -33.12
N SER A 619 19.06 -40.56 -33.80
CA SER A 619 20.16 -39.59 -33.96
C SER A 619 19.70 -38.34 -34.71
N VAL A 620 18.86 -38.50 -35.75
CA VAL A 620 18.25 -37.37 -36.47
C VAL A 620 17.34 -36.56 -35.56
N LEU A 621 16.49 -37.23 -34.77
CA LEU A 621 15.61 -36.55 -33.82
C LEU A 621 16.42 -35.77 -32.77
N PHE A 622 17.45 -36.38 -32.19
CA PHE A 622 18.30 -35.74 -31.19
C PHE A 622 19.06 -34.55 -31.77
N ALA A 623 19.51 -34.64 -33.02
CA ALA A 623 20.19 -33.55 -33.71
C ALA A 623 19.32 -32.28 -33.81
N VAL A 624 17.99 -32.40 -33.94
CA VAL A 624 17.08 -31.25 -33.95
C VAL A 624 17.20 -30.42 -32.67
N PHE A 625 17.35 -31.06 -31.51
CA PHE A 625 17.41 -30.38 -30.22
C PHE A 625 18.80 -29.89 -29.84
N GLN A 626 19.84 -30.20 -30.62
CA GLN A 626 21.20 -29.70 -30.40
C GLN A 626 21.30 -28.17 -30.52
N ALA A 627 20.36 -27.55 -31.23
CA ALA A 627 20.24 -26.10 -31.32
C ALA A 627 20.02 -25.43 -29.93
N TRP A 628 19.38 -26.14 -29.00
CA TRP A 628 18.95 -25.56 -27.70
C TRP A 628 19.55 -26.27 -26.48
N CYS A 629 20.25 -27.39 -26.68
CA CYS A 629 20.92 -28.11 -25.59
C CYS A 629 22.15 -28.90 -26.04
N LEU A 630 23.15 -29.02 -25.16
CA LEU A 630 24.41 -29.73 -25.45
C LEU A 630 24.27 -31.26 -25.48
N ARG A 631 23.26 -31.83 -24.81
CA ARG A 631 23.05 -33.29 -24.66
C ARG A 631 21.56 -33.63 -24.80
N PRO A 632 21.02 -33.64 -26.04
CA PRO A 632 19.62 -33.92 -26.29
C PRO A 632 19.10 -35.22 -25.70
N GLU A 633 19.92 -36.28 -25.70
CA GLU A 633 19.57 -37.62 -25.23
C GLU A 633 19.07 -37.63 -23.78
N GLY A 634 19.55 -36.67 -22.97
CA GLY A 634 19.09 -36.49 -21.59
C GLY A 634 17.61 -36.10 -21.46
N PHE A 635 17.02 -35.52 -22.52
CA PHE A 635 15.60 -35.16 -22.58
C PHE A 635 14.73 -36.25 -23.22
N PHE A 636 15.35 -37.33 -23.72
CA PHE A 636 14.67 -38.51 -24.26
C PHE A 636 15.08 -39.79 -23.51
N PRO A 637 14.87 -39.84 -22.18
CA PRO A 637 15.41 -40.92 -21.36
C PRO A 637 14.82 -42.28 -21.73
N ARG A 638 13.52 -42.39 -22.07
CA ARG A 638 12.89 -43.69 -22.33
C ARG A 638 13.33 -44.26 -23.69
N LEU A 639 13.40 -43.43 -24.72
CA LEU A 639 13.93 -43.82 -26.03
C LEU A 639 15.41 -44.21 -25.94
N SER A 640 16.22 -43.42 -25.23
CA SER A 640 17.65 -43.69 -25.04
C SER A 640 17.88 -45.00 -24.28
N GLU A 641 17.12 -45.25 -23.22
CA GLU A 641 17.19 -46.50 -22.45
C GLU A 641 16.66 -47.69 -23.25
N GLY A 642 15.58 -47.53 -24.01
CA GLY A 642 15.04 -48.57 -24.88
C GLY A 642 16.04 -48.99 -25.97
N LEU A 643 16.72 -48.02 -26.59
CA LEU A 643 17.77 -48.27 -27.56
C LEU A 643 18.98 -48.96 -26.92
N LYS A 644 19.39 -48.54 -25.71
CA LYS A 644 20.47 -49.21 -24.96
C LYS A 644 20.15 -50.68 -24.71
N LEU A 645 18.92 -51.00 -24.29
CA LEU A 645 18.48 -52.39 -24.08
C LEU A 645 18.54 -53.23 -25.36
N LEU A 646 18.15 -52.66 -26.51
CA LEU A 646 18.23 -53.34 -27.80
C LEU A 646 19.68 -53.61 -28.27
N LYS A 647 20.65 -52.80 -27.80
CA LYS A 647 22.08 -52.94 -28.13
C LYS A 647 22.85 -53.89 -27.21
N ILE A 648 22.21 -54.48 -26.19
CA ILE A 648 22.87 -55.46 -25.32
C ILE A 648 23.17 -56.74 -26.12
N ASP A 649 24.37 -57.29 -25.98
CA ASP A 649 24.78 -58.53 -26.63
C ASP A 649 24.04 -59.76 -26.06
N GLU A 650 23.73 -60.73 -26.93
CA GLU A 650 23.03 -61.95 -26.53
C GLU A 650 23.75 -62.72 -25.40
N ARG A 651 25.09 -62.69 -25.40
CA ARG A 651 25.92 -63.34 -24.37
C ARG A 651 25.69 -62.74 -22.98
N GLN A 652 25.58 -61.41 -22.90
CA GLN A 652 25.34 -60.69 -21.65
C GLN A 652 23.94 -60.96 -21.08
N LEU A 653 22.96 -61.25 -21.94
CA LEU A 653 21.61 -61.65 -21.54
C LEU A 653 21.54 -63.11 -21.05
N ARG A 654 22.36 -64.02 -21.59
CA ARG A 654 22.39 -65.44 -21.19
C ARG A 654 23.09 -65.67 -19.85
N ASP A 655 24.07 -64.83 -19.49
CA ASP A 655 24.83 -64.94 -18.24
C ASP A 655 24.09 -64.36 -17.01
N GLY A 656 23.06 -63.54 -17.22
CA GLY A 656 22.25 -62.91 -16.17
C GLY A 656 21.14 -63.83 -15.65
N ARG A 657 21.27 -64.41 -14.44
CA ARG A 657 20.22 -65.26 -13.85
C ARG A 657 18.90 -64.53 -13.50
N MET A 658 18.88 -63.19 -13.52
CA MET A 658 17.70 -62.34 -13.25
C MET A 658 17.70 -61.10 -14.16
N VAL A 659 17.81 -61.29 -15.49
CA VAL A 659 17.65 -60.19 -16.46
C VAL A 659 16.33 -59.48 -16.14
N THR A 660 16.40 -58.18 -15.79
CA THR A 660 15.31 -57.26 -15.36
C THR A 660 15.03 -57.05 -13.86
N ASP A 661 15.85 -57.58 -12.94
CA ASP A 661 15.79 -57.08 -11.54
C ASP A 661 16.21 -55.59 -11.47
N LYS A 662 15.71 -54.85 -10.47
CA LYS A 662 15.98 -53.43 -10.26
C LYS A 662 17.48 -53.13 -10.16
N ASN A 663 18.27 -54.03 -9.58
CA ASN A 663 19.71 -53.85 -9.46
C ASN A 663 20.40 -54.00 -10.83
N TRP A 664 20.02 -55.01 -11.61
CA TRP A 664 20.54 -55.22 -12.97
C TRP A 664 20.21 -54.04 -13.89
N LEU A 665 18.98 -53.50 -13.83
CA LEU A 665 18.58 -52.32 -14.60
C LEU A 665 19.45 -51.10 -14.24
N ARG A 666 19.71 -50.87 -12.95
CA ARG A 666 20.56 -49.77 -12.49
C ARG A 666 22.01 -49.92 -12.93
N GLU A 667 22.56 -51.13 -12.90
CA GLU A 667 23.92 -51.44 -13.37
C GLU A 667 24.09 -51.14 -14.87
N HIS A 668 23.04 -51.36 -15.67
CA HIS A 668 23.03 -51.05 -17.10
C HIS A 668 22.56 -49.61 -17.41
N GLY A 669 22.43 -48.76 -16.38
CA GLY A 669 22.06 -47.35 -16.55
C GLY A 669 20.61 -47.11 -16.95
N ILE A 670 19.72 -48.06 -16.72
CA ILE A 670 18.28 -47.99 -16.98
C ILE A 670 17.57 -47.52 -15.70
N ARG A 671 16.98 -46.32 -15.74
CA ARG A 671 16.37 -45.65 -14.58
C ARG A 671 14.93 -45.23 -14.80
N HIS A 672 14.52 -45.06 -16.06
CA HIS A 672 13.23 -44.49 -16.44
C HIS A 672 12.26 -45.54 -16.99
N LEU A 673 12.74 -46.75 -17.30
CA LEU A 673 11.91 -47.88 -17.70
C LEU A 673 11.53 -48.76 -16.50
N THR A 674 10.29 -49.26 -16.49
CA THR A 674 9.86 -50.30 -15.55
C THR A 674 10.45 -51.66 -15.92
N ALA A 675 10.55 -52.58 -14.96
CA ALA A 675 11.06 -53.93 -15.20
C ALA A 675 10.27 -54.66 -16.30
N GLY A 676 8.93 -54.52 -16.32
CA GLY A 676 8.09 -55.13 -17.36
C GLY A 676 8.30 -54.52 -18.75
N GLU A 677 8.55 -53.21 -18.85
CA GLU A 677 8.89 -52.58 -20.13
C GLU A 677 10.27 -53.03 -20.63
N ALA A 678 11.26 -53.09 -19.75
CA ALA A 678 12.59 -53.57 -20.09
C ALA A 678 12.55 -55.03 -20.56
N GLU A 679 11.83 -55.89 -19.85
CA GLU A 679 11.67 -57.31 -20.20
C GLU A 679 11.01 -57.46 -21.57
N LYS A 680 9.99 -56.66 -21.85
CA LYS A 680 9.29 -56.64 -23.14
C LYS A 680 10.23 -56.22 -24.27
N ILE A 681 11.05 -55.20 -24.08
CA ILE A 681 12.03 -54.72 -25.08
C ILE A 681 13.07 -55.81 -25.37
N ILE A 682 13.60 -56.45 -24.33
CA ILE A 682 14.59 -57.53 -24.48
C ILE A 682 13.99 -58.73 -25.23
N LYS A 683 12.77 -59.17 -24.88
CA LYS A 683 12.06 -60.26 -25.57
C LYS A 683 11.74 -59.97 -27.05
N ASN A 684 11.77 -58.70 -27.43
CA ASN A 684 11.52 -58.25 -28.79
C ASN A 684 12.79 -58.22 -29.64
N ARG A 685 13.98 -58.36 -29.04
CA ARG A 685 15.23 -58.48 -29.77
C ARG A 685 15.36 -59.85 -30.43
N VAL A 686 15.78 -59.87 -31.69
CA VAL A 686 16.16 -61.06 -32.46
C VAL A 686 17.61 -60.87 -32.87
N TYR A 687 18.46 -61.82 -32.47
CA TYR A 687 19.87 -61.85 -32.87
C TYR A 687 19.98 -62.70 -34.13
N ASP A 688 20.72 -62.21 -35.12
CA ASP A 688 21.04 -63.01 -36.31
C ASP A 688 21.97 -64.16 -35.89
N ALA A 689 21.75 -65.35 -36.47
CA ALA A 689 22.44 -66.59 -36.10
C ALA A 689 23.81 -66.74 -36.76
#